data_AF-A0A661YLN4-F1
#
_entry.id   AF-A0A661YLN4-F1
#
_cell.length_a   1.000
_cell.length_b   1.000
_cell.length_c   1.000
_cell.angle_alpha   90.00
_cell.angle_beta   90.00
_cell.angle_gamma   90.00
#
_symmetry.space_group_name_H-M   'P 1'
#
loop_
_entity.id
_entity.type
_entity.pdbx_description
1 polymer ?
#
loop_
_entity_poly.entity_id
_entity_poly.type
_entity_poly.pdbx_seq_one_letter_code
_entity_poly.pdbx_strand_id
1 'polypeptide(L)'
;MIKQTFIVAIILFSVCLIAGAQEEEMQLAWPIEIESEDGFVTTLYQPQLESFEANILEGRMAVTIKPPEKEMIFGAVWFKARMSTDLDKRTILLEKMDIIKTHFPDMVDEEKIGKFSELLSAELESWNLKMSLDRILASLNEIENLKQLSDQINNDPPAIYFRTTPALLIMIDGEPILKKDEDSGLEYVVNTPFFIVKDTKNENYYITDGNFWYTSNEILTGWEATKKPPSKVKKFAEDNIQEQEPDSIAQSYDEAPELIIETKSAELIMVGGEIDYKPIEGTSLLYVANSESDILMDIGSQNHYILIAGRWYHSKSLEDGGWEFSEPENLPEDFKKIPEDSDMASVRTSIPGTPEAQTALLEQSIPQTATIDRKEAKVEVKYDGDPQFEKIEGTDISYALNTDKTILLINNIYYCIDAAVWFMSDEAAGPWIVCDARPDEVDDLPPESPVYNVKYAYIYDSTPEVVYVGYLPGYTHSYVYSGVVVYGTGYYYRPWYGHYYYPRPVTWGYGVHYSPYAGWGFSFGISIGWGFHPYRRGYWGARGYNRGYRHGYNRGYNRGYSRGPRAGYAAGSRSSNRNVYSNRSSGVKQTANARNDRTSNNMNNKARASGKSNNMYADKKGNVYQRDQKGNFDNKSN
;
A
#
# COMPACT_ATOMS: atom_id res chain seq x y z
N MET A 1 -74.73 -17.06 16.99
CA MET A 1 -74.16 -17.67 18.21
C MET A 1 -72.64 -17.63 18.08
N ILE A 2 -71.96 -16.75 18.85
CA ILE A 2 -70.62 -16.89 19.50
C ILE A 2 -69.49 -17.55 18.67
N LYS A 3 -68.25 -17.06 18.43
CA LYS A 3 -67.36 -15.92 18.79
C LYS A 3 -66.14 -16.02 17.82
N GLN A 4 -65.50 -14.90 17.38
CA GLN A 4 -64.10 -14.47 17.69
C GLN A 4 -63.00 -15.57 17.60
N THR A 5 -61.80 -15.45 16.99
CA THR A 5 -60.85 -14.33 16.79
C THR A 5 -59.57 -14.83 16.02
N PHE A 6 -58.95 -13.97 15.17
CA PHE A 6 -57.50 -13.68 14.91
C PHE A 6 -56.38 -14.79 14.97
N ILE A 7 -55.22 -14.80 14.28
CA ILE A 7 -54.41 -13.86 13.46
C ILE A 7 -53.26 -14.63 12.73
N VAL A 8 -52.95 -14.22 11.48
CA VAL A 8 -51.62 -14.08 10.81
C VAL A 8 -50.64 -15.26 10.68
N ALA A 9 -50.27 -15.62 9.45
CA ALA A 9 -48.94 -15.32 8.86
C ALA A 9 -48.81 -15.88 7.43
N ILE A 10 -48.51 -14.97 6.51
CA ILE A 10 -48.27 -15.20 5.08
C ILE A 10 -46.84 -15.75 4.90
N ILE A 11 -46.71 -16.93 4.29
CA ILE A 11 -45.46 -17.39 3.66
C ILE A 11 -45.81 -17.66 2.21
N LEU A 12 -45.40 -16.75 1.32
CA LEU A 12 -45.45 -16.97 -0.12
C LEU A 12 -44.03 -16.80 -0.66
N PHE A 13 -43.43 -17.96 -0.87
CA PHE A 13 -42.24 -18.21 -1.65
C PHE A 13 -42.35 -17.51 -3.01
N SER A 14 -41.44 -16.58 -3.29
CA SER A 14 -41.18 -16.10 -4.65
C SER A 14 -39.73 -16.43 -5.00
N VAL A 15 -39.60 -17.44 -5.85
CA VAL A 15 -38.38 -17.84 -6.55
C VAL A 15 -37.98 -16.69 -7.49
N CYS A 16 -36.83 -16.06 -7.24
CA CYS A 16 -36.11 -15.29 -8.25
C CYS A 16 -34.89 -16.11 -8.70
N LEU A 17 -35.03 -16.72 -9.88
CA LEU A 17 -33.93 -17.22 -10.69
C LEU A 17 -33.05 -16.04 -11.10
N ILE A 18 -31.91 -15.89 -10.43
CA ILE A 18 -30.77 -15.15 -10.98
C ILE A 18 -29.79 -16.22 -11.46
N ALA A 19 -29.90 -16.57 -12.73
CA ALA A 19 -28.83 -17.25 -13.45
C ALA A 19 -27.73 -16.21 -13.74
N GLY A 20 -26.96 -15.88 -12.70
CA GLY A 20 -25.60 -15.38 -12.85
C GLY A 20 -24.70 -16.59 -12.73
N ALA A 21 -23.79 -16.78 -13.68
CA ALA A 21 -22.71 -17.74 -13.52
C ALA A 21 -21.91 -17.35 -12.25
N GLN A 22 -22.20 -18.02 -11.13
CA GLN A 22 -21.28 -18.07 -10.01
C GLN A 22 -20.06 -18.84 -10.52
N GLU A 23 -18.93 -18.16 -10.63
CA GLU A 23 -17.66 -18.82 -10.41
C GLU A 23 -17.73 -19.39 -8.98
N GLU A 24 -18.03 -20.69 -8.85
CA GLU A 24 -17.78 -21.42 -7.62
C GLU A 24 -16.26 -21.47 -7.42
N GLU A 25 -15.70 -20.43 -6.81
CA GLU A 25 -14.47 -20.61 -6.03
C GLU A 25 -14.83 -21.65 -4.95
N MET A 26 -14.45 -22.90 -5.18
CA MET A 26 -14.65 -23.97 -4.20
C MET A 26 -13.75 -23.68 -2.99
N GLN A 27 -14.25 -22.85 -2.06
CA GLN A 27 -13.60 -22.59 -0.79
C GLN A 27 -13.50 -23.90 -0.04
N LEU A 28 -12.27 -24.33 0.27
CA LEU A 28 -12.01 -25.39 1.23
C LEU A 28 -12.74 -25.07 2.54
N ALA A 29 -13.87 -25.73 2.76
CA ALA A 29 -14.66 -25.59 3.97
C ALA A 29 -14.06 -26.52 5.04
N TRP A 30 -13.54 -25.93 6.12
CA TRP A 30 -13.06 -26.69 7.26
C TRP A 30 -14.21 -27.42 7.96
N PRO A 31 -13.99 -28.66 8.46
CA PRO A 31 -12.74 -29.44 8.45
C PRO A 31 -12.46 -30.12 7.10
N ILE A 32 -11.20 -30.47 6.84
CA ILE A 32 -10.78 -31.17 5.61
C ILE A 32 -10.43 -32.62 5.94
N GLU A 33 -10.90 -33.57 5.14
CA GLU A 33 -10.52 -34.99 5.22
C GLU A 33 -9.53 -35.36 4.12
N ILE A 34 -8.49 -36.11 4.49
CA ILE A 34 -7.49 -36.70 3.61
C ILE A 34 -7.57 -38.21 3.77
N GLU A 35 -7.82 -38.91 2.68
CA GLU A 35 -7.82 -40.38 2.65
C GLU A 35 -6.49 -40.92 2.08
N SER A 36 -5.82 -41.75 2.87
CA SER A 36 -4.60 -42.45 2.45
C SER A 36 -4.92 -43.73 1.68
N GLU A 37 -3.96 -44.23 0.89
CA GLU A 37 -4.10 -45.47 0.12
C GLU A 37 -4.32 -46.70 1.02
N ASP A 38 -3.83 -46.65 2.26
CA ASP A 38 -3.98 -47.70 3.27
C ASP A 38 -5.32 -47.60 4.04
N GLY A 39 -6.24 -46.71 3.63
CA GLY A 39 -7.57 -46.57 4.21
C GLY A 39 -7.66 -45.75 5.51
N PHE A 40 -6.57 -45.09 5.93
CA PHE A 40 -6.62 -44.12 7.03
C PHE A 40 -7.28 -42.83 6.55
N VAL A 41 -8.15 -42.28 7.39
CA VAL A 41 -8.79 -40.97 7.16
C VAL A 41 -8.27 -39.97 8.18
N THR A 42 -7.50 -38.99 7.72
CA THR A 42 -7.02 -37.87 8.53
C THR A 42 -7.97 -36.69 8.36
N THR A 43 -8.52 -36.14 9.45
CA THR A 43 -9.30 -34.90 9.41
C THR A 43 -8.51 -33.76 10.03
N LEU A 44 -8.31 -32.70 9.27
CA LEU A 44 -7.70 -31.44 9.67
C LEU A 44 -8.79 -30.42 10.03
N TYR A 45 -8.74 -29.85 11.22
CA TYR A 45 -9.66 -28.81 11.66
C TYR A 45 -9.07 -27.41 11.37
N GLN A 46 -9.91 -26.38 11.43
CA GLN A 46 -9.47 -25.02 11.11
C GLN A 46 -8.23 -24.62 11.94
N PRO A 47 -7.16 -24.15 11.27
CA PRO A 47 -5.97 -23.68 11.95
C PRO A 47 -6.25 -22.48 12.86
N GLN A 48 -5.62 -22.50 14.03
CA GLN A 48 -5.51 -21.40 14.97
C GLN A 48 -4.17 -20.71 14.68
N LEU A 49 -4.23 -19.58 13.96
CA LEU A 49 -3.04 -18.81 13.59
C LEU A 49 -2.46 -18.13 14.84
N GLU A 50 -1.14 -18.12 14.93
CA GLU A 50 -0.41 -17.58 16.08
C GLU A 50 0.35 -16.31 15.71
N SER A 51 1.04 -16.28 14.56
CA SER A 51 1.75 -15.11 14.06
C SER A 51 1.90 -15.13 12.54
N PHE A 52 2.07 -13.96 11.95
CA PHE A 52 2.50 -13.83 10.56
C PHE A 52 3.55 -12.73 10.47
N GLU A 53 4.81 -13.13 10.53
CA GLU A 53 5.97 -12.22 10.55
C GLU A 53 6.87 -12.53 9.36
N ALA A 54 7.40 -11.47 8.72
CA ALA A 54 8.06 -11.58 7.43
C ALA A 54 7.15 -12.36 6.45
N ASN A 55 7.56 -13.51 5.95
CA ASN A 55 6.75 -14.37 5.08
C ASN A 55 6.40 -15.72 5.71
N ILE A 56 6.49 -15.85 7.04
CA ILE A 56 6.24 -17.10 7.76
C ILE A 56 4.95 -16.99 8.58
N LEU A 57 3.98 -17.82 8.22
CA LEU A 57 2.75 -18.02 8.98
C LEU A 57 2.95 -19.15 9.98
N GLU A 58 2.85 -18.84 11.27
CA GLU A 58 2.87 -19.84 12.33
C GLU A 58 1.47 -20.08 12.86
N GLY A 59 1.20 -21.33 13.20
CA GLY A 59 -0.07 -21.71 13.77
C GLY A 59 -0.08 -23.14 14.25
N ARG A 60 -1.23 -23.51 14.80
CA ARG A 60 -1.52 -24.87 15.23
C ARG A 60 -2.90 -25.30 14.77
N MET A 61 -3.11 -26.59 14.61
CA MET A 61 -4.43 -27.13 14.32
C MET A 61 -4.66 -28.45 15.05
N ALA A 62 -5.92 -28.71 15.38
CA ALA A 62 -6.35 -30.03 15.80
C ALA A 62 -6.44 -30.96 14.59
N VAL A 63 -6.04 -32.21 14.79
CA VAL A 63 -6.05 -33.27 13.79
C VAL A 63 -6.66 -34.52 14.39
N THR A 64 -7.43 -35.25 13.60
CA THR A 64 -7.85 -36.61 13.95
C THR A 64 -7.40 -37.59 12.90
N ILE A 65 -6.98 -38.78 13.32
CA ILE A 65 -6.58 -39.88 12.44
C ILE A 65 -7.48 -41.06 12.75
N LYS A 66 -8.20 -41.56 11.74
CA LYS A 66 -9.04 -42.75 11.85
C LYS A 66 -8.43 -43.89 11.03
N PRO A 67 -7.75 -44.85 11.67
CA PRO A 67 -7.31 -46.07 11.00
C PRO A 67 -8.51 -46.96 10.62
N PRO A 68 -8.35 -47.87 9.64
CA PRO A 68 -9.33 -48.91 9.36
C PRO A 68 -9.62 -49.74 10.61
N GLU A 69 -10.91 -49.89 10.95
CA GLU A 69 -11.40 -50.75 12.04
C GLU A 69 -10.82 -50.47 13.44
N LYS A 70 -10.25 -49.27 13.68
CA LYS A 70 -9.77 -48.83 14.99
C LYS A 70 -10.43 -47.52 15.45
N GLU A 71 -10.23 -47.21 16.71
CA GLU A 71 -10.68 -45.93 17.31
C GLU A 71 -9.93 -44.73 16.72
N MET A 72 -10.58 -43.57 16.80
CA MET A 72 -10.06 -42.30 16.29
C MET A 72 -9.02 -41.74 17.24
N ILE A 73 -7.87 -41.36 16.70
CA ILE A 73 -6.76 -40.76 17.44
C ILE A 73 -6.85 -39.25 17.30
N PHE A 74 -6.75 -38.52 18.40
CA PHE A 74 -6.73 -37.06 18.43
C PHE A 74 -5.31 -36.56 18.62
N GLY A 75 -4.97 -35.46 17.94
CA GLY A 75 -3.70 -34.79 18.17
C GLY A 75 -3.70 -33.35 17.71
N ALA A 76 -2.59 -32.69 17.97
CA ALA A 76 -2.32 -31.32 17.56
C ALA A 76 -1.04 -31.29 16.73
N VAL A 77 -1.04 -30.44 15.70
CA VAL A 77 0.15 -30.16 14.90
C VAL A 77 0.41 -28.66 14.91
N TRP A 78 1.69 -28.29 15.03
CA TRP A 78 2.16 -26.92 14.86
C TRP A 78 2.96 -26.86 13.57
N PHE A 79 2.79 -25.76 12.86
CA PHE A 79 3.40 -25.58 11.57
C PHE A 79 4.06 -24.22 11.46
N LYS A 80 5.06 -24.16 10.58
CA LYS A 80 5.54 -22.94 9.96
C LYS A 80 5.30 -23.06 8.47
N ALA A 81 4.60 -22.09 7.91
CA ALA A 81 4.26 -22.06 6.49
C ALA A 81 4.92 -20.84 5.84
N ARG A 82 5.76 -21.05 4.82
CA ARG A 82 6.27 -19.97 3.99
C ARG A 82 5.21 -19.58 2.98
N MET A 83 4.91 -18.30 2.94
CA MET A 83 3.81 -17.74 2.18
C MET A 83 4.32 -16.75 1.14
N SER A 84 3.77 -16.83 -0.07
CA SER A 84 3.88 -15.77 -1.06
C SER A 84 2.68 -14.85 -0.95
N THR A 85 2.91 -13.55 -0.82
CA THR A 85 1.84 -12.56 -0.64
C THR A 85 1.74 -11.61 -1.84
N ASP A 86 0.52 -11.26 -2.23
CA ASP A 86 0.18 -10.19 -3.17
C ASP A 86 -0.80 -9.23 -2.50
N LEU A 87 -0.27 -8.08 -2.03
CA LEU A 87 -1.02 -7.06 -1.31
C LEU A 87 -2.04 -6.37 -2.23
N ASP A 88 -1.68 -6.13 -3.50
CA ASP A 88 -2.56 -5.47 -4.47
C ASP A 88 -3.83 -6.30 -4.72
N LYS A 89 -3.71 -7.63 -4.74
CA LYS A 89 -4.86 -8.53 -4.88
C LYS A 89 -5.41 -9.03 -3.54
N ARG A 90 -4.77 -8.67 -2.42
CA ARG A 90 -5.10 -9.15 -1.07
C ARG A 90 -5.13 -10.69 -0.97
N THR A 91 -4.18 -11.35 -1.63
CA THR A 91 -4.09 -12.81 -1.68
C THR A 91 -2.76 -13.33 -1.16
N ILE A 92 -2.80 -14.52 -0.59
CA ILE A 92 -1.65 -15.21 0.00
C ILE A 92 -1.66 -16.66 -0.50
N LEU A 93 -0.50 -17.18 -0.88
CA LEU A 93 -0.29 -18.51 -1.44
C LEU A 93 0.71 -19.29 -0.59
N LEU A 94 0.38 -20.53 -0.22
CA LEU A 94 1.32 -21.42 0.46
C LEU A 94 2.42 -21.87 -0.50
N GLU A 95 3.70 -21.63 -0.15
CA GLU A 95 4.85 -22.11 -0.91
C GLU A 95 5.48 -23.36 -0.30
N LYS A 96 5.58 -23.39 1.03
CA LYS A 96 6.22 -24.48 1.79
C LYS A 96 5.57 -24.60 3.16
N MET A 97 5.45 -25.81 3.67
CA MET A 97 4.91 -26.07 5.01
C MET A 97 5.77 -27.07 5.77
N ASP A 98 6.27 -26.65 6.92
CA ASP A 98 7.03 -27.49 7.84
C ASP A 98 6.18 -27.77 9.09
N ILE A 99 5.92 -29.04 9.39
CA ILE A 99 5.36 -29.45 10.69
C ILE A 99 6.50 -29.46 11.71
N ILE A 100 6.53 -28.44 12.57
CA ILE A 100 7.62 -28.23 13.55
C ILE A 100 7.42 -29.02 14.84
N LYS A 101 6.17 -29.42 15.13
CA LYS A 101 5.81 -30.16 16.33
C LYS A 101 4.49 -30.88 16.13
N THR A 102 4.40 -32.08 16.70
CA THR A 102 3.16 -32.85 16.80
C THR A 102 2.94 -33.33 18.23
N HIS A 103 1.69 -33.49 18.63
CA HIS A 103 1.33 -34.09 19.91
C HIS A 103 0.17 -35.06 19.71
N PHE A 104 0.43 -36.35 19.90
CA PHE A 104 -0.56 -37.43 19.83
C PHE A 104 -0.43 -38.31 21.09
N PRO A 105 -1.28 -38.10 22.11
CA PRO A 105 -1.18 -38.82 23.38
C PRO A 105 -1.19 -40.36 23.24
N ASP A 106 -2.00 -40.87 22.29
CA ASP A 106 -2.20 -42.30 22.05
C ASP A 106 -1.17 -42.93 21.08
N MET A 107 -0.22 -42.15 20.54
CA MET A 107 0.84 -42.65 19.66
C MET A 107 2.23 -42.39 20.26
N VAL A 108 2.96 -43.47 20.54
CA VAL A 108 4.31 -43.43 21.16
C VAL A 108 5.43 -43.70 20.14
N ASP A 109 5.09 -43.95 18.88
CA ASP A 109 6.06 -44.32 17.82
C ASP A 109 6.55 -43.07 17.09
N GLU A 110 7.72 -42.55 17.49
CA GLU A 110 8.34 -41.35 16.92
C GLU A 110 8.64 -41.47 15.42
N GLU A 111 8.97 -42.67 14.91
CA GLU A 111 9.27 -42.86 13.48
C GLU A 111 8.00 -42.72 12.63
N LYS A 112 6.87 -43.24 13.11
CA LYS A 112 5.57 -43.07 12.44
C LYS A 112 5.09 -41.62 12.47
N ILE A 113 5.34 -40.92 13.58
CA ILE A 113 4.98 -39.50 13.72
C ILE A 113 5.81 -38.64 12.76
N GLY A 114 7.11 -38.92 12.61
CA GLY A 114 7.98 -38.23 11.64
C GLY A 114 7.47 -38.41 10.20
N LYS A 115 7.21 -39.65 9.78
CA LYS A 115 6.66 -39.94 8.44
C LYS A 115 5.29 -39.30 8.21
N PHE A 116 4.41 -39.32 9.21
CA PHE A 116 3.12 -38.63 9.13
C PHE A 116 3.30 -37.12 8.89
N SER A 117 4.24 -36.50 9.60
CA SER A 117 4.53 -35.07 9.48
C SER A 117 5.04 -34.72 8.09
N GLU A 118 5.99 -35.50 7.54
CA GLU A 118 6.51 -35.31 6.17
C GLU A 118 5.43 -35.48 5.11
N LEU A 119 4.60 -36.53 5.22
CA LEU A 119 3.50 -36.78 4.28
C LEU A 119 2.42 -35.70 4.35
N LEU A 120 2.09 -35.24 5.56
CA LEU A 120 1.12 -34.17 5.76
C LEU A 120 1.63 -32.84 5.18
N SER A 121 2.90 -32.50 5.42
CA SER A 121 3.55 -31.34 4.79
C SER A 121 3.48 -31.41 3.27
N ALA A 122 3.90 -32.53 2.67
CA ALA A 122 3.89 -32.70 1.22
C ALA A 122 2.46 -32.66 0.62
N GLU A 123 1.47 -33.26 1.30
CA GLU A 123 0.08 -33.22 0.87
C GLU A 123 -0.48 -31.78 0.92
N LEU A 124 -0.24 -31.04 2.00
CA LEU A 124 -0.70 -29.65 2.14
C LEU A 124 -0.02 -28.71 1.13
N GLU A 125 1.27 -28.90 0.85
CA GLU A 125 1.98 -28.17 -0.21
C GLU A 125 1.39 -28.46 -1.59
N SER A 126 0.99 -29.70 -1.86
CA SER A 126 0.38 -30.10 -3.14
C SER A 126 -0.95 -29.42 -3.44
N TRP A 127 -1.64 -28.91 -2.41
CA TRP A 127 -2.92 -28.22 -2.57
C TRP A 127 -2.77 -26.82 -3.18
N ASN A 128 -1.57 -26.27 -3.20
CA ASN A 128 -1.29 -24.93 -3.72
C ASN A 128 -2.26 -23.88 -3.12
N LEU A 129 -2.40 -23.92 -1.79
CA LEU A 129 -3.44 -23.20 -1.06
C LEU A 129 -3.37 -21.69 -1.28
N LYS A 130 -4.38 -21.14 -1.97
CA LYS A 130 -4.60 -19.70 -2.12
C LYS A 130 -5.69 -19.23 -1.17
N MET A 131 -5.39 -18.21 -0.38
CA MET A 131 -6.27 -17.66 0.65
C MET A 131 -6.38 -16.13 0.54
N SER A 132 -7.43 -15.58 1.15
CA SER A 132 -7.60 -14.13 1.33
C SER A 132 -6.74 -13.64 2.49
N LEU A 133 -6.00 -12.54 2.26
CA LEU A 133 -5.19 -11.89 3.30
C LEU A 133 -6.06 -11.38 4.45
N ASP A 134 -7.25 -10.85 4.14
CA ASP A 134 -8.21 -10.35 5.14
C ASP A 134 -8.61 -11.41 6.16
N ARG A 135 -8.75 -12.67 5.72
CA ARG A 135 -9.10 -13.79 6.61
C ARG A 135 -7.96 -14.16 7.57
N ILE A 136 -6.72 -14.09 7.09
CA ILE A 136 -5.53 -14.30 7.92
C ILE A 136 -5.45 -13.19 8.97
N LEU A 137 -5.54 -11.93 8.53
CA LEU A 137 -5.48 -10.76 9.39
C LEU A 137 -6.57 -10.78 10.48
N ALA A 138 -7.82 -11.09 10.11
CA ALA A 138 -8.91 -11.20 11.08
C ALA A 138 -8.73 -12.33 12.11
N SER A 139 -7.88 -13.31 11.81
CA SER A 139 -7.58 -14.44 12.70
C SER A 139 -6.39 -14.17 13.64
N LEU A 140 -5.58 -13.14 13.36
CA LEU A 140 -4.42 -12.73 14.16
C LEU A 140 -4.85 -11.64 15.15
N ASN A 141 -5.50 -12.06 16.25
CA ASN A 141 -5.88 -11.16 17.35
C ASN A 141 -4.86 -11.25 18.49
N GLU A 142 -3.76 -10.51 18.39
CA GLU A 142 -2.93 -10.00 19.51
C GLU A 142 -1.68 -9.33 18.93
N ILE A 143 -1.63 -7.99 18.97
CA ILE A 143 -0.46 -7.20 18.56
C ILE A 143 0.18 -6.64 19.83
N GLU A 144 1.15 -7.34 20.42
CA GLU A 144 1.96 -6.74 21.49
C GLU A 144 3.19 -5.97 20.95
N ASN A 145 3.62 -6.17 19.68
CA ASN A 145 4.96 -5.72 19.25
C ASN A 145 5.06 -4.63 18.15
N LEU A 146 3.98 -4.19 17.49
CA LEU A 146 4.12 -3.20 16.39
C LEU A 146 4.37 -1.75 16.85
N LYS A 147 4.45 -1.48 18.16
CA LYS A 147 4.85 -0.15 18.68
C LYS A 147 6.33 0.17 18.46
N GLN A 148 7.16 -0.80 18.08
CA GLN A 148 8.63 -0.64 18.03
C GLN A 148 9.19 -0.03 16.74
N LEU A 149 8.36 0.24 15.72
CA LEU A 149 8.81 0.81 14.43
C LEU A 149 8.58 2.32 14.31
N SER A 150 8.53 3.05 15.44
CA SER A 150 8.42 4.51 15.39
C SER A 150 9.78 5.12 15.05
N ASP A 151 10.01 5.30 13.75
CA ASP A 151 11.19 6.00 13.26
C ASP A 151 11.08 7.51 13.53
N GLN A 152 12.21 8.20 13.73
CA GLN A 152 12.29 9.66 13.89
C GLN A 152 12.05 10.36 12.54
N ILE A 153 10.82 10.29 12.04
CA ILE A 153 10.42 11.03 10.83
C ILE A 153 10.20 12.51 11.15
N ASN A 154 10.39 13.37 10.15
CA ASN A 154 10.06 14.78 10.26
C ASN A 154 8.56 15.00 10.06
N ASN A 155 7.92 15.63 11.04
CA ASN A 155 6.50 15.96 11.00
C ASN A 155 6.25 17.47 10.90
N ASP A 156 7.28 18.29 10.71
CA ASP A 156 7.13 19.72 10.49
C ASP A 156 6.09 19.99 9.39
N PRO A 157 5.16 20.94 9.61
CA PRO A 157 4.12 21.23 8.64
C PRO A 157 4.72 21.76 7.33
N PRO A 158 4.22 21.32 6.16
CA PRO A 158 4.49 22.03 4.92
C PRO A 158 3.83 23.41 4.96
N ALA A 159 4.17 24.29 4.02
CA ALA A 159 3.38 25.51 3.80
C ALA A 159 1.96 25.11 3.37
N ILE A 160 0.96 25.42 4.19
CA ILE A 160 -0.44 25.08 3.91
C ILE A 160 -1.15 26.32 3.39
N TYR A 161 -1.59 26.25 2.13
CA TYR A 161 -2.36 27.28 1.46
C TYR A 161 -3.84 26.91 1.47
N PHE A 162 -4.67 27.83 1.93
CA PHE A 162 -6.11 27.68 1.95
C PHE A 162 -6.76 28.59 0.93
N ARG A 163 -7.67 28.03 0.13
CA ARG A 163 -8.40 28.79 -0.90
C ARG A 163 -9.88 28.42 -0.91
N THR A 164 -10.71 29.44 -1.06
CA THR A 164 -12.17 29.28 -1.23
C THR A 164 -12.60 29.35 -2.71
N THR A 165 -11.66 29.66 -3.60
CA THR A 165 -11.79 29.74 -5.05
C THR A 165 -10.86 28.74 -5.72
N PRO A 166 -11.11 28.33 -6.97
CA PRO A 166 -10.24 27.41 -7.70
C PRO A 166 -8.80 27.90 -7.73
N ALA A 167 -7.87 27.06 -7.26
CA ALA A 167 -6.45 27.35 -7.22
C ALA A 167 -5.65 26.09 -7.51
N LEU A 168 -4.38 26.28 -7.91
CA LEU A 168 -3.48 25.20 -8.27
C LEU A 168 -2.09 25.41 -7.69
N LEU A 169 -1.61 24.38 -7.00
CA LEU A 169 -0.27 24.30 -6.49
C LEU A 169 0.66 23.67 -7.53
N ILE A 170 1.71 24.40 -7.90
CA ILE A 170 2.77 23.95 -8.81
C ILE A 170 4.06 23.88 -8.03
N MET A 171 4.62 22.68 -7.94
CA MET A 171 5.86 22.42 -7.22
C MET A 171 7.07 22.48 -8.17
N ILE A 172 8.09 23.23 -7.77
CA ILE A 172 9.45 23.21 -8.31
C ILE A 172 10.36 22.67 -7.20
N ASP A 173 11.18 21.68 -7.49
CA ASP A 173 12.06 21.03 -6.50
C ASP A 173 13.30 21.91 -6.25
N GLY A 174 13.19 22.79 -5.26
CA GLY A 174 14.21 23.79 -4.96
C GLY A 174 14.21 24.97 -5.94
N GLU A 175 15.35 25.66 -6.06
CA GLU A 175 15.50 26.80 -6.97
C GLU A 175 15.28 26.40 -8.43
N PRO A 176 14.52 27.16 -9.24
CA PRO A 176 14.24 26.79 -10.62
C PRO A 176 15.50 26.63 -11.50
N ILE A 177 15.60 25.48 -12.18
CA ILE A 177 16.71 25.15 -13.08
C ILE A 177 16.23 25.28 -14.52
N LEU A 178 16.73 26.29 -15.24
CA LEU A 178 16.41 26.50 -16.65
C LEU A 178 17.38 25.74 -17.56
N LYS A 179 16.83 24.99 -18.51
CA LYS A 179 17.58 24.34 -19.59
C LYS A 179 17.06 24.81 -20.94
N LYS A 180 17.99 25.19 -21.82
CA LYS A 180 17.66 25.61 -23.17
C LYS A 180 17.35 24.41 -24.04
N ASP A 181 16.22 24.48 -24.75
CA ASP A 181 15.94 23.63 -25.88
C ASP A 181 16.57 24.27 -27.12
N GLU A 182 17.51 23.59 -27.80
CA GLU A 182 18.27 24.20 -28.88
C GLU A 182 17.43 24.39 -30.16
N ASP A 183 16.46 23.52 -30.41
CA ASP A 183 15.64 23.52 -31.62
C ASP A 183 14.64 24.68 -31.62
N SER A 184 13.94 24.88 -30.49
CA SER A 184 13.11 26.05 -30.31
C SER A 184 13.98 27.26 -29.94
N GLY A 185 14.89 27.17 -28.98
CA GLY A 185 15.55 28.31 -28.33
C GLY A 185 14.71 28.90 -27.18
N LEU A 186 13.71 28.17 -26.71
CA LEU A 186 13.04 28.41 -25.43
C LEU A 186 13.88 27.79 -24.30
N GLU A 187 13.64 28.23 -23.08
CA GLU A 187 14.17 27.57 -21.88
C GLU A 187 13.01 26.90 -21.14
N TYR A 188 13.23 25.73 -20.55
CA TYR A 188 12.23 25.03 -19.74
C TYR A 188 12.77 24.74 -18.34
N VAL A 189 11.87 24.65 -17.36
CA VAL A 189 12.23 24.35 -15.98
C VAL A 189 12.38 22.84 -15.82
N VAL A 190 13.57 22.37 -15.44
CA VAL A 190 13.92 20.93 -15.40
C VAL A 190 13.41 20.24 -14.14
N ASN A 191 13.54 20.92 -12.99
CA ASN A 191 13.28 20.38 -11.66
C ASN A 191 11.81 20.50 -11.26
N THR A 192 10.90 20.21 -12.16
CA THR A 192 9.46 20.18 -11.90
C THR A 192 8.81 19.15 -12.81
N PRO A 193 7.76 18.42 -12.40
CA PRO A 193 7.02 17.56 -13.32
C PRO A 193 6.05 18.33 -14.23
N PHE A 194 5.87 19.63 -14.00
CA PHE A 194 4.94 20.51 -14.69
C PHE A 194 5.57 21.18 -15.91
N PHE A 195 4.75 21.55 -16.90
CA PHE A 195 5.19 22.35 -18.04
C PHE A 195 5.37 23.82 -17.61
N ILE A 196 6.62 24.29 -17.56
CA ILE A 196 6.97 25.70 -17.35
C ILE A 196 8.07 26.05 -18.34
N VAL A 197 7.82 27.03 -19.21
CA VAL A 197 8.76 27.45 -20.25
C VAL A 197 8.93 28.96 -20.29
N LYS A 198 10.14 29.41 -20.56
CA LYS A 198 10.50 30.82 -20.74
C LYS A 198 10.77 31.10 -22.22
N ASP A 199 10.10 32.12 -22.74
CA ASP A 199 10.46 32.71 -24.02
C ASP A 199 11.59 33.72 -23.82
N THR A 200 12.80 33.33 -24.22
CA THR A 200 14.03 34.12 -24.07
C THR A 200 14.00 35.46 -24.81
N LYS A 201 13.10 35.63 -25.79
CA LYS A 201 12.95 36.91 -26.51
C LYS A 201 12.13 37.94 -25.74
N ASN A 202 11.07 37.49 -25.09
CA ASN A 202 10.11 38.36 -24.39
C ASN A 202 10.34 38.34 -22.86
N GLU A 203 11.27 37.51 -22.39
CA GLU A 203 11.59 37.28 -20.98
C GLU A 203 10.41 36.85 -20.10
N ASN A 204 9.36 36.29 -20.73
CA ASN A 204 8.17 35.81 -20.05
C ASN A 204 8.17 34.29 -19.92
N TYR A 205 7.68 33.81 -18.78
CA TYR A 205 7.32 32.43 -18.51
C TYR A 205 5.89 32.13 -18.93
N TYR A 206 5.64 30.88 -19.29
CA TYR A 206 4.35 30.36 -19.71
C TYR A 206 4.07 29.00 -19.07
N ILE A 207 2.84 28.82 -18.62
CA ILE A 207 2.29 27.57 -18.09
C ILE A 207 0.98 27.28 -18.82
N THR A 208 0.68 26.00 -19.04
CA THR A 208 -0.61 25.57 -19.57
C THR A 208 -1.02 24.21 -19.00
N ASP A 209 -2.33 24.04 -18.81
CA ASP A 209 -2.98 22.78 -18.49
C ASP A 209 -3.71 22.15 -19.70
N GLY A 210 -3.51 22.71 -20.89
CA GLY A 210 -4.24 22.35 -22.11
C GLY A 210 -5.53 23.16 -22.33
N ASN A 211 -6.17 23.66 -21.26
CA ASN A 211 -7.39 24.46 -21.32
C ASN A 211 -7.10 25.96 -21.18
N PHE A 212 -6.29 26.31 -20.19
CA PHE A 212 -5.87 27.66 -19.84
C PHE A 212 -4.38 27.86 -20.13
N TRP A 213 -4.03 29.12 -20.37
CA TRP A 213 -2.66 29.58 -20.53
C TRP A 213 -2.39 30.68 -19.54
N TYR A 214 -1.21 30.67 -18.95
CA TYR A 214 -0.73 31.66 -18.01
C TYR A 214 0.57 32.27 -18.50
N THR A 215 0.81 33.53 -18.15
CA THR A 215 2.07 34.24 -18.42
C THR A 215 2.52 34.97 -17.18
N SER A 216 3.84 35.07 -16.98
CA SER A 216 4.45 35.93 -15.97
C SER A 216 5.84 36.37 -16.41
N ASN A 217 6.32 37.50 -15.90
CA ASN A 217 7.73 37.91 -16.00
C ASN A 217 8.59 37.31 -14.87
N GLU A 218 7.97 36.80 -13.81
CA GLU A 218 8.62 36.17 -12.66
C GLU A 218 8.14 34.72 -12.53
N ILE A 219 9.04 33.79 -12.26
CA ILE A 219 8.68 32.37 -12.24
C ILE A 219 7.81 31.99 -11.03
N LEU A 220 8.00 32.62 -9.87
CA LEU A 220 7.29 32.24 -8.63
C LEU A 220 5.99 33.04 -8.41
N THR A 221 5.83 34.18 -9.09
CA THR A 221 4.82 35.20 -8.78
C THR A 221 4.32 35.87 -10.05
N GLY A 222 3.23 36.63 -9.97
CA GLY A 222 2.77 37.48 -11.09
C GLY A 222 2.08 36.74 -12.24
N TRP A 223 1.62 35.51 -12.01
CA TRP A 223 0.93 34.72 -13.03
C TRP A 223 -0.46 35.27 -13.35
N GLU A 224 -0.68 35.56 -14.63
CA GLU A 224 -1.96 36.03 -15.15
C GLU A 224 -2.43 35.15 -16.32
N ALA A 225 -3.74 34.94 -16.43
CA ALA A 225 -4.32 34.21 -17.55
C ALA A 225 -4.12 34.98 -18.88
N THR A 226 -3.70 34.27 -19.92
CA THR A 226 -3.51 34.84 -21.26
C THR A 226 -4.20 33.98 -22.32
N LYS A 227 -4.80 34.62 -23.32
CA LYS A 227 -5.37 33.93 -24.49
C LYS A 227 -4.43 33.96 -25.71
N LYS A 228 -3.27 34.59 -25.57
CA LYS A 228 -2.34 34.89 -26.68
C LYS A 228 -0.90 34.50 -26.35
N PRO A 229 -0.62 33.25 -25.94
CA PRO A 229 0.76 32.82 -25.81
C PRO A 229 1.42 32.78 -27.21
N PRO A 230 2.74 33.05 -27.32
CA PRO A 230 3.45 33.02 -28.60
C PRO A 230 3.27 31.70 -29.35
N SER A 231 3.19 31.75 -30.68
CA SER A 231 2.98 30.54 -31.52
C SER A 231 4.04 29.47 -31.29
N LYS A 232 5.27 29.90 -31.06
CA LYS A 232 6.41 29.02 -30.75
C LYS A 232 6.23 28.28 -29.41
N VAL A 233 5.71 28.97 -28.39
CA VAL A 233 5.41 28.37 -27.08
C VAL A 233 4.26 27.37 -27.19
N LYS A 234 3.20 27.72 -27.94
CA LYS A 234 2.09 26.79 -28.22
C LYS A 234 2.58 25.51 -28.89
N LYS A 235 3.36 25.65 -29.97
CA LYS A 235 3.93 24.51 -30.69
C LYS A 235 4.81 23.65 -29.77
N PHE A 236 5.66 24.30 -28.96
CA PHE A 236 6.51 23.57 -28.01
C PHE A 236 5.68 22.79 -26.98
N ALA A 237 4.57 23.33 -26.49
CA ALA A 237 3.65 22.62 -25.61
C ALA A 237 2.97 21.43 -26.32
N GLU A 238 2.46 21.63 -27.55
CA GLU A 238 1.85 20.57 -28.37
C GLU A 238 2.81 19.41 -28.65
N ASP A 239 4.09 19.72 -28.89
CA ASP A 239 5.11 18.72 -29.22
C ASP A 239 5.61 17.93 -27.98
N ASN A 240 5.46 18.48 -26.75
CA ASN A 240 6.10 17.91 -25.55
C ASN A 240 5.16 17.55 -24.40
N ILE A 241 3.95 18.10 -24.33
CA ILE A 241 2.96 17.69 -23.34
C ILE A 241 2.26 16.44 -23.87
N GLN A 242 2.34 15.33 -23.14
CA GLN A 242 1.64 14.10 -23.53
C GLN A 242 0.13 14.36 -23.52
N GLU A 243 -0.58 14.01 -24.61
CA GLU A 243 -2.04 14.00 -24.63
C GLU A 243 -2.57 13.16 -23.47
N GLN A 244 -3.23 13.82 -22.52
CA GLN A 244 -3.97 13.18 -21.45
C GLN A 244 -5.42 13.60 -21.59
N GLU A 245 -6.33 12.66 -21.35
CA GLU A 245 -7.73 12.98 -21.15
C GLU A 245 -7.80 14.06 -20.05
N PRO A 246 -8.38 15.24 -20.33
CA PRO A 246 -8.46 16.31 -19.34
C PRO A 246 -9.22 15.79 -18.13
N ASP A 247 -8.77 16.16 -16.93
CA ASP A 247 -9.54 15.83 -15.73
C ASP A 247 -10.95 16.43 -15.84
N SER A 248 -11.97 15.64 -15.57
CA SER A 248 -13.37 16.07 -15.56
C SER A 248 -13.60 17.33 -14.68
N ILE A 249 -12.77 17.54 -13.67
CA ILE A 249 -12.78 18.73 -12.81
C ILE A 249 -12.23 19.96 -13.56
N ALA A 250 -11.12 19.82 -14.27
CA ALA A 250 -10.52 20.89 -15.09
C ALA A 250 -11.45 21.39 -16.20
N GLN A 251 -12.31 20.50 -16.72
CA GLN A 251 -13.31 20.84 -17.74
C GLN A 251 -14.50 21.66 -17.19
N SER A 252 -14.66 21.73 -15.86
CA SER A 252 -15.82 22.36 -15.22
C SER A 252 -15.64 23.84 -14.90
N TYR A 253 -14.43 24.38 -15.05
CA TYR A 253 -14.15 25.79 -14.75
C TYR A 253 -14.29 26.65 -16.00
N ASP A 254 -15.05 27.74 -15.88
CA ASP A 254 -15.18 28.76 -16.93
C ASP A 254 -14.03 29.78 -16.88
N GLU A 255 -13.39 29.93 -15.71
CA GLU A 255 -12.29 30.86 -15.45
C GLU A 255 -11.02 30.12 -15.04
N ALA A 256 -9.87 30.72 -15.39
CA ALA A 256 -8.55 30.17 -15.07
C ALA A 256 -8.29 30.23 -13.55
N PRO A 257 -7.99 29.10 -12.89
CA PRO A 257 -7.63 29.05 -11.47
C PRO A 257 -6.42 29.93 -11.10
N GLU A 258 -6.35 30.34 -9.83
CA GLU A 258 -5.14 30.96 -9.26
C GLU A 258 -3.95 29.98 -9.34
N LEU A 259 -2.76 30.46 -9.67
CA LEU A 259 -1.53 29.66 -9.59
C LEU A 259 -0.73 30.03 -8.35
N ILE A 260 -0.39 29.02 -7.55
CA ILE A 260 0.53 29.11 -6.41
C ILE A 260 1.75 28.28 -6.78
N ILE A 261 2.91 28.93 -6.94
CA ILE A 261 4.15 28.24 -7.33
C ILE A 261 5.10 28.20 -6.14
N GLU A 262 5.54 27.00 -5.77
CA GLU A 262 6.34 26.77 -4.59
C GLU A 262 7.63 26.00 -4.87
N THR A 263 8.68 26.38 -4.16
CA THR A 263 10.01 25.74 -4.23
C THR A 263 10.32 24.83 -3.05
N LYS A 264 9.46 24.89 -2.02
CA LYS A 264 9.55 24.13 -0.76
C LYS A 264 8.26 23.35 -0.54
N SER A 265 8.30 22.39 0.38
CA SER A 265 7.15 21.58 0.78
C SER A 265 5.92 22.44 1.05
N ALA A 266 4.85 22.19 0.30
CA ALA A 266 3.59 22.90 0.40
C ALA A 266 2.40 21.96 0.18
N GLU A 267 1.22 22.32 0.65
CA GLU A 267 -0.05 21.65 0.36
C GLU A 267 -1.14 22.70 0.12
N LEU A 268 -2.10 22.36 -0.74
CA LEU A 268 -3.24 23.21 -1.06
C LEU A 268 -4.52 22.57 -0.51
N ILE A 269 -5.20 23.31 0.35
CA ILE A 269 -6.51 22.98 0.91
C ILE A 269 -7.55 23.86 0.24
N MET A 270 -8.49 23.25 -0.48
CA MET A 270 -9.56 23.96 -1.16
C MET A 270 -10.91 23.71 -0.49
N VAL A 271 -11.69 24.78 -0.34
CA VAL A 271 -13.09 24.74 0.09
C VAL A 271 -13.94 25.46 -0.95
N GLY A 272 -15.05 24.88 -1.38
CA GLY A 272 -15.89 25.50 -2.40
C GLY A 272 -16.77 26.61 -1.84
N GLY A 273 -16.35 27.87 -1.94
CA GLY A 273 -17.12 29.03 -1.46
C GLY A 273 -17.11 29.18 0.06
N GLU A 274 -18.25 29.56 0.65
CA GLU A 274 -18.39 29.66 2.11
C GLU A 274 -18.28 28.27 2.77
N ILE A 275 -17.59 28.19 3.91
CA ILE A 275 -17.32 26.91 4.59
C ILE A 275 -18.63 26.28 5.10
N ASP A 276 -18.94 25.05 4.66
CA ASP A 276 -20.12 24.27 5.07
C ASP A 276 -19.75 23.28 6.18
N TYR A 277 -19.90 23.71 7.44
CA TYR A 277 -19.69 22.84 8.60
C TYR A 277 -20.88 21.92 8.84
N LYS A 278 -20.62 20.62 8.99
CA LYS A 278 -21.62 19.61 9.38
C LYS A 278 -21.18 18.83 10.61
N PRO A 279 -22.11 18.48 11.51
CA PRO A 279 -21.78 17.72 12.71
C PRO A 279 -21.46 16.26 12.39
N ILE A 280 -20.56 15.66 13.17
CA ILE A 280 -20.37 14.21 13.22
C ILE A 280 -21.16 13.65 14.40
N GLU A 281 -22.10 12.75 14.11
CA GLU A 281 -23.01 12.17 15.12
C GLU A 281 -22.25 11.53 16.29
N GLY A 282 -22.71 11.80 17.51
CA GLY A 282 -22.11 11.24 18.74
C GLY A 282 -20.80 11.91 19.18
N THR A 283 -20.39 13.01 18.54
CA THR A 283 -19.15 13.73 18.84
C THR A 283 -19.38 15.25 18.98
N SER A 284 -18.37 15.96 19.47
CA SER A 284 -18.27 17.42 19.48
C SER A 284 -17.45 17.94 18.28
N LEU A 285 -17.44 17.19 17.17
CA LEU A 285 -16.69 17.52 15.97
C LEU A 285 -17.62 18.00 14.85
N LEU A 286 -17.12 18.97 14.08
CA LEU A 286 -17.67 19.35 12.79
C LEU A 286 -16.70 18.93 11.68
N TYR A 287 -17.20 18.62 10.49
CA TYR A 287 -16.38 18.44 9.28
C TYR A 287 -16.78 19.47 8.21
N VAL A 288 -15.86 19.80 7.31
CA VAL A 288 -16.13 20.72 6.19
C VAL A 288 -16.61 19.92 4.98
N ALA A 289 -17.91 19.99 4.69
CA ALA A 289 -18.56 19.13 3.70
C ALA A 289 -18.31 19.54 2.24
N ASN A 290 -17.87 20.78 2.01
CA ASN A 290 -17.54 21.33 0.71
C ASN A 290 -16.02 21.40 0.45
N SER A 291 -15.27 20.44 0.99
CA SER A 291 -13.84 20.23 0.69
C SER A 291 -13.58 18.81 0.22
N GLU A 292 -12.55 18.63 -0.62
CA GLU A 292 -11.97 17.31 -0.89
C GLU A 292 -10.92 16.90 0.17
N SER A 293 -10.49 17.86 0.98
CA SER A 293 -9.56 17.61 2.08
C SER A 293 -10.32 17.19 3.33
N ASP A 294 -9.70 16.32 4.11
CA ASP A 294 -10.23 15.85 5.38
C ASP A 294 -10.01 16.93 6.45
N ILE A 295 -11.01 17.80 6.64
CA ILE A 295 -10.97 18.92 7.59
C ILE A 295 -11.99 18.68 8.70
N LEU A 296 -11.50 18.65 9.94
CA LEU A 296 -12.32 18.56 11.15
C LEU A 296 -12.17 19.82 11.98
N MET A 297 -13.18 20.18 12.76
CA MET A 297 -13.12 21.24 13.76
C MET A 297 -13.65 20.72 15.09
N ASP A 298 -12.85 20.84 16.15
CA ASP A 298 -13.27 20.49 17.51
C ASP A 298 -13.98 21.68 18.17
N ILE A 299 -15.26 21.51 18.55
CA ILE A 299 -16.10 22.60 19.08
C ILE A 299 -15.55 23.13 20.41
N GLY A 300 -15.00 22.26 21.25
CA GLY A 300 -14.49 22.66 22.56
C GLY A 300 -13.28 23.58 22.49
N SER A 301 -12.28 23.20 21.70
CA SER A 301 -11.04 23.95 21.54
C SER A 301 -11.10 25.02 20.45
N GLN A 302 -12.05 24.94 19.52
CA GLN A 302 -12.07 25.74 18.28
C GLN A 302 -10.81 25.54 17.41
N ASN A 303 -10.15 24.37 17.53
CA ASN A 303 -9.08 23.99 16.62
C ASN A 303 -9.67 23.34 15.36
N HIS A 304 -9.16 23.75 14.20
CA HIS A 304 -9.26 23.02 12.95
C HIS A 304 -8.14 22.00 12.87
N TYR A 305 -8.44 20.84 12.31
CA TYR A 305 -7.50 19.76 12.04
C TYR A 305 -7.59 19.39 10.58
N ILE A 306 -6.45 19.23 9.92
CA ILE A 306 -6.36 18.75 8.54
C ILE A 306 -5.48 17.51 8.48
N LEU A 307 -5.89 16.53 7.69
CA LEU A 307 -5.12 15.30 7.47
C LEU A 307 -4.33 15.40 6.16
N ILE A 308 -3.01 15.32 6.26
CA ILE A 308 -2.08 15.37 5.13
C ILE A 308 -1.12 14.18 5.26
N ALA A 309 -1.05 13.30 4.24
CA ALA A 309 -0.11 12.17 4.22
C ALA A 309 -0.15 11.28 5.49
N GLY A 310 -1.32 11.14 6.12
CA GLY A 310 -1.52 10.39 7.37
C GLY A 310 -1.24 11.16 8.66
N ARG A 311 -0.85 12.44 8.56
CA ARG A 311 -0.50 13.32 9.69
C ARG A 311 -1.57 14.37 9.92
N TRP A 312 -1.92 14.60 11.19
CA TRP A 312 -2.84 15.66 11.56
C TRP A 312 -2.08 16.94 11.87
N TYR A 313 -2.53 18.03 11.28
CA TYR A 313 -2.06 19.38 11.59
C TYR A 313 -3.21 20.21 12.11
N HIS A 314 -2.97 21.09 13.08
CA HIS A 314 -4.01 21.91 13.68
C HIS A 314 -3.69 23.40 13.68
N SER A 315 -4.74 24.22 13.67
CA SER A 315 -4.67 25.68 13.78
C SER A 315 -5.98 26.24 14.38
N LYS A 316 -5.98 27.49 14.82
CA LYS A 316 -7.20 28.23 15.22
C LYS A 316 -7.98 28.81 14.03
N SER A 317 -7.36 28.81 12.86
CA SER A 317 -7.92 29.36 11.63
C SER A 317 -7.57 28.44 10.47
N LEU A 318 -8.42 28.44 9.44
CA LEU A 318 -8.11 27.78 8.17
C LEU A 318 -7.22 28.65 7.27
N GLU A 319 -6.97 29.91 7.63
CA GLU A 319 -6.12 30.82 6.84
C GLU A 319 -4.67 30.31 6.67
N ASP A 320 -3.96 30.89 5.69
CA ASP A 320 -2.57 30.55 5.39
C ASP A 320 -1.67 30.73 6.63
N GLY A 321 -0.93 29.68 6.99
CA GLY A 321 0.02 29.68 8.11
C GLY A 321 -0.57 29.30 9.48
N GLY A 322 0.30 29.21 10.50
CA GLY A 322 -0.10 28.90 11.88
C GLY A 322 -0.48 27.45 12.16
N TRP A 323 -0.13 26.53 11.26
CA TRP A 323 -0.37 25.10 11.42
C TRP A 323 0.73 24.47 12.28
N GLU A 324 0.32 23.59 13.19
CA GLU A 324 1.20 22.82 14.07
C GLU A 324 0.87 21.34 13.95
N PHE A 325 1.88 20.47 14.09
CA PHE A 325 1.67 19.03 14.05
C PHE A 325 0.98 18.53 15.33
N SER A 326 -0.09 17.75 15.18
CA SER A 326 -0.71 17.00 16.27
C SER A 326 -0.07 15.63 16.39
N GLU A 327 0.61 15.36 17.50
CA GLU A 327 0.97 13.98 17.82
C GLU A 327 -0.28 13.10 17.88
N PRO A 328 -0.27 11.87 17.32
CA PRO A 328 -1.45 11.01 17.29
C PRO A 328 -2.08 10.76 18.65
N GLU A 329 -1.27 10.64 19.70
CA GLU A 329 -1.72 10.45 21.08
C GLU A 329 -2.42 11.67 21.70
N ASN A 330 -2.19 12.86 21.14
CA ASN A 330 -2.74 14.14 21.61
C ASN A 330 -4.00 14.58 20.84
N LEU A 331 -4.49 13.76 19.90
CA LEU A 331 -5.75 14.05 19.20
C LEU A 331 -6.93 14.10 20.20
N PRO A 332 -7.93 14.97 19.97
CA PRO A 332 -9.11 15.02 20.82
C PRO A 332 -9.80 13.65 20.96
N GLU A 333 -10.23 13.28 22.17
CA GLU A 333 -10.82 11.96 22.43
C GLU A 333 -12.05 11.64 21.54
N ASP A 334 -12.77 12.66 21.09
CA ASP A 334 -13.91 12.51 20.19
C ASP A 334 -13.52 11.98 18.80
N PHE A 335 -12.26 12.08 18.38
CA PHE A 335 -11.78 11.49 17.11
C PHE A 335 -11.98 9.97 17.10
N LYS A 336 -11.75 9.29 18.23
CA LYS A 336 -11.96 7.83 18.35
C LYS A 336 -13.44 7.43 18.23
N LYS A 337 -14.36 8.39 18.43
CA LYS A 337 -15.81 8.17 18.42
C LYS A 337 -16.44 8.43 17.05
N ILE A 338 -15.68 8.89 16.05
CA ILE A 338 -16.19 9.10 14.67
C ILE A 338 -16.81 7.79 14.17
N PRO A 339 -18.09 7.74 13.77
CA PRO A 339 -18.73 6.49 13.34
C PRO A 339 -18.10 5.88 12.08
N GLU A 340 -18.07 4.55 12.00
CA GLU A 340 -17.53 3.78 10.85
C GLU A 340 -18.31 3.97 9.54
N ASP A 341 -19.55 4.43 9.64
CA ASP A 341 -20.46 4.70 8.52
C ASP A 341 -20.64 6.20 8.23
N SER A 342 -19.87 7.06 8.90
CA SER A 342 -19.91 8.51 8.67
C SER A 342 -19.17 8.92 7.38
N ASP A 343 -19.45 10.14 6.89
CA ASP A 343 -18.73 10.75 5.76
C ASP A 343 -17.22 10.88 6.02
N MET A 344 -16.80 10.86 7.29
CA MET A 344 -15.40 10.96 7.73
C MET A 344 -14.82 9.62 8.18
N ALA A 345 -15.44 8.48 7.84
CA ALA A 345 -14.95 7.17 8.27
C ALA A 345 -13.52 6.85 7.78
N SER A 346 -13.10 7.37 6.62
CA SER A 346 -11.75 7.17 6.06
C SER A 346 -10.64 7.63 7.00
N VAL A 347 -10.86 8.72 7.76
CA VAL A 347 -9.84 9.31 8.62
C VAL A 347 -9.53 8.45 9.85
N ARG A 348 -10.40 7.48 10.18
CA ARG A 348 -10.20 6.54 11.29
C ARG A 348 -8.88 5.78 11.17
N THR A 349 -8.36 5.58 9.97
CA THR A 349 -7.04 4.96 9.73
C THR A 349 -5.87 5.78 10.28
N SER A 350 -6.04 7.10 10.39
CA SER A 350 -5.06 8.04 10.95
C SER A 350 -5.43 8.48 12.37
N ILE A 351 -6.20 7.67 13.09
CA ILE A 351 -6.56 7.90 14.50
C ILE A 351 -6.10 6.68 15.29
N PRO A 352 -5.16 6.82 16.23
CA PRO A 352 -4.58 5.68 16.92
C PRO A 352 -5.61 4.97 17.80
N GLY A 353 -5.57 3.64 17.79
CA GLY A 353 -6.44 2.78 18.58
C GLY A 353 -7.78 2.45 17.93
N THR A 354 -8.09 2.96 16.75
CA THR A 354 -9.23 2.49 15.96
C THR A 354 -8.92 1.12 15.33
N PRO A 355 -9.94 0.29 15.05
CA PRO A 355 -9.76 -0.96 14.29
C PRO A 355 -9.11 -0.75 12.91
N GLU A 356 -9.40 0.37 12.25
CA GLU A 356 -8.86 0.71 10.93
C GLU A 356 -7.37 1.04 10.99
N ALA A 357 -6.93 1.81 11.99
CA ALA A 357 -5.51 2.07 12.22
C ALA A 357 -4.77 0.78 12.58
N GLN A 358 -5.36 -0.08 13.44
CA GLN A 358 -4.78 -1.39 13.77
C GLN A 358 -4.62 -2.28 12.54
N THR A 359 -5.62 -2.31 11.66
CA THR A 359 -5.54 -3.06 10.40
C THR A 359 -4.43 -2.51 9.51
N ALA A 360 -4.33 -1.19 9.35
CA ALA A 360 -3.28 -0.58 8.54
C ALA A 360 -1.87 -0.84 9.09
N LEU A 361 -1.71 -0.88 10.43
CA LEU A 361 -0.46 -1.26 11.09
C LEU A 361 -0.07 -2.72 10.83
N LEU A 362 -1.03 -3.66 10.92
CA LEU A 362 -0.78 -5.06 10.60
C LEU A 362 -0.30 -5.24 9.16
N GLU A 363 -0.86 -4.48 8.23
CA GLU A 363 -0.41 -4.51 6.84
C GLU A 363 1.04 -4.02 6.66
N GLN A 364 1.58 -3.19 7.57
CA GLN A 364 2.98 -2.75 7.52
C GLN A 364 3.98 -3.86 7.82
N SER A 365 3.59 -4.93 8.52
CA SER A 365 4.45 -6.08 8.80
C SER A 365 4.33 -7.21 7.77
N ILE A 366 3.46 -7.05 6.77
CA ILE A 366 3.24 -8.05 5.73
C ILE A 366 4.00 -7.65 4.45
N PRO A 367 4.93 -8.48 3.97
CA PRO A 367 5.68 -8.18 2.78
C PRO A 367 4.91 -8.55 1.51
N GLN A 368 5.12 -7.77 0.47
CA GLN A 368 4.91 -8.19 -0.91
C GLN A 368 6.09 -9.06 -1.35
N THR A 369 5.86 -10.28 -1.83
CA THR A 369 6.95 -11.23 -2.15
C THR A 369 7.06 -11.57 -3.64
N ALA A 370 8.21 -12.11 -4.04
CA ALA A 370 8.48 -12.69 -5.34
C ALA A 370 9.59 -13.76 -5.30
N THR A 371 9.56 -14.68 -6.25
CA THR A 371 10.68 -15.58 -6.57
C THR A 371 11.45 -15.07 -7.77
N ILE A 372 12.76 -14.90 -7.64
CA ILE A 372 13.66 -14.36 -8.66
C ILE A 372 14.54 -15.47 -9.23
N ASP A 373 14.57 -15.65 -10.55
CA ASP A 373 15.54 -16.49 -11.26
C ASP A 373 16.89 -15.79 -11.41
N ARG A 374 17.95 -16.40 -10.89
CA ARG A 374 19.29 -15.80 -10.87
C ARG A 374 19.90 -15.61 -12.27
N LYS A 375 19.53 -16.44 -13.26
CA LYS A 375 20.10 -16.42 -14.62
C LYS A 375 19.40 -15.39 -15.51
N GLU A 376 18.10 -15.17 -15.27
CA GLU A 376 17.29 -14.24 -16.05
C GLU A 376 17.27 -12.83 -15.47
N ALA A 377 17.43 -12.70 -14.15
CA ALA A 377 17.45 -11.42 -13.46
C ALA A 377 18.67 -10.58 -13.86
N LYS A 378 18.41 -9.46 -14.55
CA LYS A 378 19.44 -8.49 -14.94
C LYS A 378 19.09 -7.10 -14.45
N VAL A 379 20.12 -6.29 -14.21
CA VAL A 379 20.01 -4.84 -13.98
C VAL A 379 21.07 -4.14 -14.82
N GLU A 380 20.67 -3.04 -15.45
CA GLU A 380 21.57 -2.12 -16.14
C GLU A 380 21.69 -0.85 -15.31
N VAL A 381 22.92 -0.48 -15.00
CA VAL A 381 23.25 0.74 -14.25
C VAL A 381 23.95 1.71 -15.17
N LYS A 382 23.46 2.94 -15.23
CA LYS A 382 24.08 4.04 -15.97
C LYS A 382 24.24 5.24 -15.05
N TYR A 383 25.42 5.83 -15.11
CA TYR A 383 25.75 7.06 -14.41
C TYR A 383 25.73 8.25 -15.35
N ASP A 384 25.37 9.41 -14.82
CA ASP A 384 25.58 10.70 -15.44
C ASP A 384 27.03 11.14 -15.21
N GLY A 385 27.92 10.68 -16.10
CA GLY A 385 29.38 10.84 -15.96
C GLY A 385 30.02 9.73 -15.12
N ASP A 386 31.15 10.05 -14.47
CA ASP A 386 31.84 9.14 -13.57
C ASP A 386 31.02 8.88 -12.29
N PRO A 387 31.04 7.67 -11.69
CA PRO A 387 30.27 7.37 -10.48
C PRO A 387 30.61 8.31 -9.30
N GLN A 388 29.59 8.91 -8.70
CA GLN A 388 29.72 9.78 -7.53
C GLN A 388 28.93 9.22 -6.35
N PHE A 389 29.58 9.18 -5.19
CA PHE A 389 29.02 8.63 -3.95
C PHE A 389 29.12 9.64 -2.81
N GLU A 390 28.10 9.65 -1.96
CA GLU A 390 28.05 10.45 -0.73
C GLU A 390 27.92 9.52 0.48
N LYS A 391 28.74 9.76 1.52
CA LYS A 391 28.67 9.00 2.77
C LYS A 391 27.46 9.45 3.57
N ILE A 392 26.67 8.50 4.06
CA ILE A 392 25.53 8.76 4.94
C ILE A 392 26.06 8.97 6.36
N GLU A 393 25.77 10.13 6.93
CA GLU A 393 26.22 10.50 8.27
C GLU A 393 25.76 9.45 9.31
N GLY A 394 26.65 9.12 10.26
CA GLY A 394 26.36 8.14 11.30
C GLY A 394 26.46 6.66 10.89
N THR A 395 26.74 6.35 9.61
CA THR A 395 26.84 4.97 9.10
C THR A 395 28.13 4.72 8.34
N ASP A 396 28.41 3.47 7.98
CA ASP A 396 29.49 3.10 7.05
C ASP A 396 29.01 2.91 5.60
N ILE A 397 27.82 3.42 5.29
CA ILE A 397 27.20 3.32 3.97
C ILE A 397 27.48 4.60 3.19
N SER A 398 27.82 4.46 1.92
CA SER A 398 27.72 5.55 0.94
C SER A 398 26.67 5.21 -0.12
N TYR A 399 26.02 6.20 -0.72
CA TYR A 399 25.04 5.99 -1.79
C TYR A 399 25.39 6.78 -3.04
N ALA A 400 24.97 6.27 -4.20
CA ALA A 400 25.21 6.92 -5.49
C ALA A 400 24.31 8.14 -5.70
N LEU A 401 24.90 9.23 -6.18
CA LEU A 401 24.20 10.49 -6.45
C LEU A 401 23.65 10.57 -7.87
N ASN A 402 24.44 10.13 -8.84
CA ASN A 402 24.28 10.47 -10.25
C ASN A 402 23.84 9.30 -11.11
N THR A 403 22.87 8.52 -10.64
CA THR A 403 22.22 7.44 -11.40
C THR A 403 20.74 7.38 -11.03
N ASP A 404 19.92 6.80 -11.90
CA ASP A 404 18.49 6.58 -11.65
C ASP A 404 18.22 5.36 -10.75
N LYS A 405 19.26 4.58 -10.42
CA LYS A 405 19.20 3.42 -9.52
C LYS A 405 19.57 3.77 -8.09
N THR A 406 19.04 3.01 -7.14
CA THR A 406 19.57 3.05 -5.77
C THR A 406 20.79 2.14 -5.70
N ILE A 407 21.97 2.72 -5.48
CA ILE A 407 23.22 1.98 -5.31
C ILE A 407 23.88 2.39 -4.01
N LEU A 408 24.22 1.41 -3.20
CA LEU A 408 24.96 1.56 -1.95
C LEU A 408 26.38 1.03 -2.13
N LEU A 409 27.34 1.63 -1.45
CA LEU A 409 28.69 1.13 -1.27
C LEU A 409 28.87 0.80 0.22
N ILE A 410 29.08 -0.48 0.51
CA ILE A 410 29.20 -1.02 1.86
C ILE A 410 30.40 -1.97 1.86
N ASN A 411 31.38 -1.74 2.73
CA ASN A 411 32.58 -2.58 2.85
C ASN A 411 33.28 -2.87 1.50
N ASN A 412 33.40 -1.85 0.63
CA ASN A 412 33.95 -1.93 -0.74
C ASN A 412 33.17 -2.81 -1.74
N ILE A 413 31.94 -3.21 -1.41
CA ILE A 413 31.03 -3.90 -2.32
C ILE A 413 29.91 -2.95 -2.71
N TYR A 414 29.57 -2.93 -3.99
CA TYR A 414 28.44 -2.16 -4.51
C TYR A 414 27.18 -3.01 -4.47
N TYR A 415 26.09 -2.46 -3.94
CA TYR A 415 24.77 -3.07 -3.90
C TYR A 415 23.78 -2.22 -4.69
N CYS A 416 23.21 -2.76 -5.76
CA CYS A 416 22.12 -2.13 -6.49
C CYS A 416 20.79 -2.72 -6.02
N ILE A 417 19.85 -1.86 -5.66
CA ILE A 417 18.49 -2.24 -5.29
C ILE A 417 17.55 -1.74 -6.39
N ASP A 418 17.07 -2.67 -7.20
CA ASP A 418 16.15 -2.39 -8.30
C ASP A 418 14.92 -3.28 -8.19
N ALA A 419 13.75 -2.65 -8.16
CA ALA A 419 12.47 -3.32 -7.95
C ALA A 419 12.45 -4.24 -6.70
N ALA A 420 13.02 -3.79 -5.58
CA ALA A 420 13.20 -4.55 -4.33
C ALA A 420 14.03 -5.84 -4.45
N VAL A 421 14.82 -5.98 -5.52
CA VAL A 421 15.79 -7.06 -5.68
C VAL A 421 17.18 -6.51 -5.47
N TRP A 422 17.94 -7.18 -4.61
CA TRP A 422 19.33 -6.85 -4.34
C TRP A 422 20.25 -7.50 -5.36
N PHE A 423 21.15 -6.72 -5.91
CA PHE A 423 22.27 -7.16 -6.72
C PHE A 423 23.57 -6.64 -6.12
N MET A 424 24.65 -7.36 -6.32
CA MET A 424 25.99 -6.94 -5.90
C MET A 424 26.99 -6.95 -7.05
N SER A 425 28.03 -6.14 -6.90
CA SER A 425 29.19 -6.09 -7.78
C SER A 425 30.42 -5.58 -7.04
N ASP A 426 31.60 -5.98 -7.51
CA ASP A 426 32.88 -5.41 -7.09
C ASP A 426 33.17 -4.05 -7.78
N GLU A 427 32.38 -3.69 -8.80
CA GLU A 427 32.54 -2.45 -9.57
C GLU A 427 31.23 -1.64 -9.61
N ALA A 428 31.35 -0.30 -9.57
CA ALA A 428 30.20 0.60 -9.51
C ALA A 428 29.23 0.45 -10.71
N ALA A 429 29.72 0.06 -11.88
CA ALA A 429 28.90 -0.10 -13.09
C ALA A 429 28.45 -1.55 -13.35
N GLY A 430 28.83 -2.49 -12.48
CA GLY A 430 28.67 -3.93 -12.73
C GLY A 430 29.94 -4.56 -13.34
N PRO A 431 29.90 -5.87 -13.66
CA PRO A 431 28.71 -6.72 -13.80
C PRO A 431 27.99 -6.99 -12.48
N TRP A 432 26.67 -7.06 -12.55
CA TRP A 432 25.80 -7.26 -11.39
C TRP A 432 25.30 -8.71 -11.30
N ILE A 433 25.32 -9.27 -10.09
CA ILE A 433 24.74 -10.58 -9.78
C ILE A 433 23.71 -10.47 -8.67
N VAL A 434 22.68 -11.31 -8.68
CA VAL A 434 21.64 -11.30 -7.64
C VAL A 434 22.25 -11.74 -6.30
N CYS A 435 22.02 -10.96 -5.25
CA CYS A 435 22.45 -11.28 -3.90
C CYS A 435 21.71 -12.50 -3.35
N ASP A 436 22.37 -13.24 -2.47
CA ASP A 436 21.78 -14.29 -1.63
C ASP A 436 21.58 -13.85 -0.17
N ALA A 437 22.22 -12.75 0.23
CA ALA A 437 22.08 -12.11 1.54
C ALA A 437 21.96 -10.59 1.40
N ARG A 438 21.17 -9.99 2.29
CA ARG A 438 21.04 -8.54 2.46
C ARG A 438 22.14 -8.06 3.42
N PRO A 439 22.80 -6.92 3.17
CA PRO A 439 23.76 -6.35 4.14
C PRO A 439 23.04 -5.87 5.40
N ASP A 440 23.55 -6.22 6.58
CA ASP A 440 22.93 -5.85 7.87
C ASP A 440 23.02 -4.34 8.13
N GLU A 441 24.08 -3.68 7.63
CA GLU A 441 24.33 -2.24 7.83
C GLU A 441 23.16 -1.37 7.36
N VAL A 442 22.34 -1.86 6.42
CA VAL A 442 21.23 -1.07 5.87
C VAL A 442 20.08 -0.90 6.88
N ASP A 443 20.08 -1.62 8.00
CA ASP A 443 19.18 -1.34 9.14
C ASP A 443 19.50 -0.02 9.84
N ASP A 444 20.75 0.47 9.75
CA ASP A 444 21.21 1.72 10.34
C ASP A 444 20.92 2.96 9.47
N LEU A 445 20.33 2.78 8.28
CA LEU A 445 19.95 3.90 7.42
C LEU A 445 18.98 4.83 8.17
N PRO A 446 19.26 6.14 8.27
CA PRO A 446 18.39 7.08 8.95
C PRO A 446 17.35 7.68 7.97
N PRO A 447 16.19 8.17 8.47
CA PRO A 447 15.12 8.73 7.62
C PRO A 447 15.49 10.02 6.89
N GLU A 448 16.59 10.69 7.24
CA GLU A 448 17.17 11.81 6.48
C GLU A 448 17.85 11.36 5.18
N SER A 449 18.09 10.05 5.02
CA SER A 449 18.73 9.50 3.83
C SER A 449 17.73 9.34 2.68
N PRO A 450 18.06 9.77 1.44
CA PRO A 450 17.20 9.58 0.28
C PRO A 450 16.98 8.11 -0.10
N VAL A 451 17.77 7.21 0.47
CA VAL A 451 17.71 5.76 0.24
C VAL A 451 17.14 5.01 1.44
N TYR A 452 16.56 5.70 2.43
CA TYR A 452 16.00 5.10 3.65
C TYR A 452 15.07 3.91 3.38
N ASN A 453 14.24 4.01 2.33
CA ASN A 453 13.24 3.00 1.98
C ASN A 453 13.84 1.62 1.65
N VAL A 454 15.12 1.52 1.24
CA VAL A 454 15.71 0.23 0.84
C VAL A 454 15.91 -0.73 2.00
N LYS A 455 15.91 -0.26 3.25
CA LYS A 455 15.98 -1.14 4.44
C LYS A 455 14.76 -2.07 4.54
N TYR A 456 13.66 -1.72 3.87
CA TYR A 456 12.44 -2.52 3.85
C TYR A 456 12.38 -3.52 2.68
N ALA A 457 13.49 -3.74 1.96
CA ALA A 457 13.63 -4.79 0.96
C ALA A 457 14.48 -5.94 1.51
N TYR A 458 13.94 -7.16 1.48
CA TYR A 458 14.48 -8.34 2.16
C TYR A 458 14.75 -9.48 1.19
N ILE A 459 15.75 -10.30 1.55
CA ILE A 459 15.98 -11.64 1.01
C ILE A 459 15.62 -12.62 2.13
N TYR A 460 14.65 -13.49 1.88
CA TYR A 460 14.16 -14.44 2.88
C TYR A 460 14.86 -15.79 2.80
N ASP A 461 15.17 -16.23 1.59
CA ASP A 461 15.80 -17.53 1.35
C ASP A 461 16.42 -17.55 -0.06
N SER A 462 17.31 -18.51 -0.32
CA SER A 462 17.88 -18.70 -1.64
C SER A 462 18.31 -20.14 -1.91
N THR A 463 18.30 -20.50 -3.20
CA THR A 463 18.86 -21.74 -3.73
C THR A 463 19.90 -21.40 -4.81
N PRO A 464 20.61 -22.40 -5.38
CA PRO A 464 21.48 -22.17 -6.53
C PRO A 464 20.78 -21.61 -7.77
N GLU A 465 19.45 -21.75 -7.88
CA GLU A 465 18.68 -21.33 -9.07
C GLU A 465 17.86 -20.06 -8.84
N VAL A 466 17.31 -19.88 -7.63
CA VAL A 466 16.38 -18.80 -7.33
C VAL A 466 16.68 -18.10 -6.01
N VAL A 467 16.16 -16.87 -5.86
CA VAL A 467 16.18 -16.10 -4.61
C VAL A 467 14.74 -15.69 -4.27
N TYR A 468 14.34 -15.91 -3.02
CA TYR A 468 13.05 -15.51 -2.50
C TYR A 468 13.19 -14.14 -1.83
N VAL A 469 12.52 -13.15 -2.39
CA VAL A 469 12.61 -11.76 -1.96
C VAL A 469 11.25 -11.23 -1.55
N GLY A 470 11.24 -10.15 -0.77
CA GLY A 470 10.04 -9.37 -0.54
C GLY A 470 10.36 -7.97 -0.06
N TYR A 471 9.35 -7.10 -0.10
CA TYR A 471 9.45 -5.78 0.49
C TYR A 471 8.26 -5.51 1.40
N LEU A 472 8.52 -4.87 2.53
CA LEU A 472 7.49 -4.30 3.39
C LEU A 472 7.02 -2.95 2.81
N PRO A 473 5.82 -2.46 3.18
CA PRO A 473 5.29 -1.20 2.65
C PRO A 473 6.21 0.03 2.82
N GLY A 474 7.14 0.01 3.78
CA GLY A 474 8.20 1.03 3.94
C GLY A 474 9.08 1.22 2.71
N TYR A 475 9.29 0.18 1.89
CA TYR A 475 10.02 0.29 0.62
C TYR A 475 9.30 1.22 -0.37
N THR A 476 8.00 1.37 -0.17
CA THR A 476 7.10 2.21 -0.95
C THR A 476 6.65 3.45 -0.19
N HIS A 477 7.43 3.86 0.82
CA HIS A 477 7.25 5.05 1.65
C HIS A 477 6.02 5.04 2.56
N SER A 478 5.49 3.87 2.92
CA SER A 478 4.47 3.74 3.98
C SER A 478 5.16 3.36 5.28
N TYR A 479 5.13 4.23 6.29
CA TYR A 479 5.84 4.04 7.55
C TYR A 479 4.87 4.01 8.73
N VAL A 480 5.26 3.28 9.78
CA VAL A 480 4.55 3.29 11.06
C VAL A 480 4.98 4.53 11.85
N TYR A 481 4.01 5.25 12.42
CA TYR A 481 4.29 6.36 13.32
C TYR A 481 3.24 6.40 14.44
N SER A 482 3.67 6.27 15.69
CA SER A 482 2.83 6.43 16.89
C SER A 482 1.42 5.80 16.82
N GLY A 483 1.33 4.58 16.31
CA GLY A 483 0.08 3.82 16.24
C GLY A 483 -0.81 4.09 15.01
N VAL A 484 -0.28 4.80 14.00
CA VAL A 484 -0.90 4.99 12.69
C VAL A 484 0.12 4.75 11.57
N VAL A 485 -0.32 4.86 10.32
CA VAL A 485 0.55 4.83 9.14
C VAL A 485 0.64 6.22 8.49
N VAL A 486 1.83 6.57 8.01
CA VAL A 486 2.10 7.85 7.34
C VAL A 486 2.88 7.62 6.05
N TYR A 487 2.73 8.53 5.10
CA TYR A 487 3.47 8.49 3.85
C TYR A 487 4.71 9.38 3.92
N GLY A 488 5.85 8.90 3.41
CA GLY A 488 7.10 9.66 3.35
C GLY A 488 7.71 9.92 4.73
N THR A 489 8.98 10.34 4.76
CA THR A 489 9.72 10.64 6.00
C THR A 489 9.58 12.10 6.43
N GLY A 490 9.00 12.96 5.59
CA GLY A 490 8.99 14.41 5.78
C GLY A 490 10.36 15.09 5.60
N TYR A 491 11.42 14.37 5.24
CA TYR A 491 12.68 15.04 4.92
C TYR A 491 12.71 15.48 3.45
N TYR A 492 13.33 16.64 3.22
CA TYR A 492 13.69 17.07 1.88
C TYR A 492 14.96 16.37 1.45
N TYR A 493 14.93 15.75 0.27
CA TYR A 493 16.08 15.08 -0.31
C TYR A 493 16.55 15.80 -1.54
N ARG A 494 17.83 16.19 -1.56
CA ARG A 494 18.41 16.91 -2.69
C ARG A 494 18.42 16.02 -3.96
N PRO A 495 17.85 16.49 -5.09
CA PRO A 495 17.91 15.77 -6.36
C PRO A 495 19.30 15.86 -7.00
N TRP A 496 19.54 15.03 -8.02
CA TRP A 496 20.72 15.17 -8.88
C TRP A 496 20.39 15.97 -10.13
N TYR A 497 21.31 16.86 -10.52
CA TYR A 497 21.27 17.55 -11.80
C TYR A 497 22.65 17.61 -12.44
N GLY A 498 22.77 17.00 -13.63
CA GLY A 498 23.93 17.05 -14.52
C GLY A 498 23.46 17.13 -15.97
N HIS A 499 23.82 16.14 -16.80
CA HIS A 499 23.18 15.99 -18.11
C HIS A 499 21.70 15.58 -17.93
N TYR A 500 21.45 14.76 -16.92
CA TYR A 500 20.15 14.25 -16.52
C TYR A 500 19.67 14.89 -15.22
N TYR A 501 18.36 14.79 -14.97
CA TYR A 501 17.75 15.19 -13.71
C TYR A 501 17.13 13.97 -13.04
N TYR A 502 17.59 13.64 -11.83
CA TYR A 502 17.06 12.53 -11.04
C TYR A 502 16.35 13.08 -9.80
N PRO A 503 15.00 13.14 -9.81
CA PRO A 503 14.25 13.59 -8.65
C PRO A 503 14.32 12.56 -7.52
N ARG A 504 14.09 13.04 -6.29
CA ARG A 504 13.93 12.18 -5.12
C ARG A 504 12.45 12.07 -4.71
N PRO A 505 12.05 11.00 -4.01
CA PRO A 505 10.68 10.87 -3.50
C PRO A 505 10.34 12.02 -2.55
N VAL A 506 9.13 12.56 -2.68
CA VAL A 506 8.64 13.68 -1.85
C VAL A 506 7.52 13.22 -0.92
N THR A 507 7.32 13.94 0.19
CA THR A 507 6.23 13.67 1.15
C THR A 507 4.98 14.52 0.88
N TRP A 508 5.16 15.76 0.42
CA TRP A 508 4.11 16.77 0.26
C TRP A 508 4.08 17.35 -1.15
N GLY A 509 3.05 18.15 -1.46
CA GLY A 509 2.91 18.92 -2.71
C GLY A 509 1.87 18.35 -3.66
N TYR A 510 1.19 17.27 -3.26
CA TYR A 510 0.54 16.37 -4.22
C TYR A 510 -0.69 15.65 -3.67
N GLY A 511 -1.29 16.16 -2.58
CA GLY A 511 -2.55 15.66 -2.05
C GLY A 511 -2.48 14.17 -1.68
N VAL A 512 -1.39 13.75 -1.02
CA VAL A 512 -1.20 12.36 -0.61
C VAL A 512 -2.28 11.96 0.40
N HIS A 513 -2.99 10.86 0.13
CA HIS A 513 -4.06 10.36 0.98
C HIS A 513 -4.05 8.83 1.04
N TYR A 514 -4.58 8.29 2.14
CA TYR A 514 -4.67 6.86 2.35
C TYR A 514 -6.09 6.36 2.12
N SER A 515 -6.22 5.21 1.45
CA SER A 515 -7.46 4.45 1.37
C SER A 515 -7.22 3.04 1.90
N PRO A 516 -8.05 2.51 2.82
CA PRO A 516 -7.95 1.12 3.28
C PRO A 516 -8.08 0.08 2.16
N TYR A 517 -8.67 0.45 1.02
CA TYR A 517 -8.89 -0.46 -0.10
C TYR A 517 -7.83 -0.34 -1.21
N ALA A 518 -7.16 0.80 -1.32
CA ALA A 518 -6.23 1.10 -2.43
C ALA A 518 -4.82 1.52 -1.97
N GLY A 519 -4.60 1.64 -0.66
CA GLY A 519 -3.36 2.17 -0.07
C GLY A 519 -3.18 3.67 -0.32
N TRP A 520 -1.93 4.09 -0.38
CA TRP A 520 -1.56 5.48 -0.69
C TRP A 520 -1.91 5.85 -2.13
N GLY A 521 -2.55 7.01 -2.26
CA GLY A 521 -2.92 7.64 -3.51
C GLY A 521 -2.53 9.11 -3.52
N PHE A 522 -2.45 9.65 -4.73
CA PHE A 522 -2.04 11.03 -4.97
C PHE A 522 -3.13 11.73 -5.78
N SER A 523 -3.38 13.00 -5.47
CA SER A 523 -4.32 13.86 -6.19
C SER A 523 -3.64 15.17 -6.52
N PHE A 524 -3.38 15.41 -7.80
CA PHE A 524 -3.17 16.75 -8.34
C PHE A 524 -4.55 17.25 -8.76
N GLY A 525 -5.10 18.29 -8.12
CA GLY A 525 -6.48 18.75 -8.38
C GLY A 525 -6.79 18.87 -9.89
N ILE A 526 -6.30 19.92 -10.55
CA ILE A 526 -6.39 20.08 -12.01
C ILE A 526 -5.05 19.62 -12.60
N SER A 527 -5.10 18.70 -13.56
CA SER A 527 -3.93 18.10 -14.21
C SER A 527 -3.23 19.10 -15.15
N ILE A 528 -2.41 20.02 -14.61
CA ILE A 528 -1.64 20.98 -15.41
C ILE A 528 -0.41 20.32 -16.05
N GLY A 529 -0.32 20.31 -17.38
CA GLY A 529 0.94 20.08 -18.14
C GLY A 529 1.74 18.84 -17.72
N TRP A 530 1.07 17.89 -17.08
CA TRP A 530 1.70 16.82 -16.32
C TRP A 530 2.28 15.81 -17.30
N GLY A 531 3.53 15.42 -17.07
CA GLY A 531 4.18 14.44 -17.93
C GLY A 531 5.06 15.00 -19.04
N PHE A 532 5.29 16.32 -19.05
CA PHE A 532 6.30 16.97 -19.90
C PHE A 532 7.70 16.35 -19.71
N HIS A 533 8.09 16.03 -18.47
CA HIS A 533 9.40 15.43 -18.21
C HIS A 533 9.38 13.89 -18.17
N PRO A 534 10.40 13.23 -18.75
CA PRO A 534 10.53 11.77 -18.72
C PRO A 534 10.87 11.24 -17.31
N TYR A 535 11.45 12.08 -16.43
CA TYR A 535 11.93 11.69 -15.09
C TYR A 535 10.86 11.74 -13.98
N ARG A 536 9.59 11.99 -14.33
CA ARG A 536 8.48 12.18 -13.37
C ARG A 536 8.20 11.01 -12.42
N ARG A 537 8.72 9.82 -12.69
CA ARG A 537 8.44 8.61 -11.89
C ARG A 537 9.14 8.65 -10.54
N GLY A 538 10.30 9.30 -10.43
CA GLY A 538 11.11 9.29 -9.21
C GLY A 538 10.52 10.05 -8.03
N TYR A 539 9.64 11.05 -8.26
CA TYR A 539 9.00 11.84 -7.20
C TYR A 539 8.12 11.02 -6.24
N TRP A 540 7.69 9.82 -6.64
CA TRP A 540 6.73 8.98 -5.90
C TRP A 540 7.35 7.68 -5.37
N GLY A 541 8.67 7.56 -5.48
CA GLY A 541 9.38 6.35 -5.12
C GLY A 541 9.01 5.13 -5.98
N ALA A 542 9.27 3.95 -5.43
CA ALA A 542 9.28 2.68 -6.17
C ALA A 542 7.93 2.28 -6.79
N ARG A 543 6.79 2.71 -6.23
CA ARG A 543 5.46 2.43 -6.80
C ARG A 543 5.07 3.38 -7.94
N GLY A 544 5.77 4.50 -8.07
CA GLY A 544 5.38 5.57 -8.99
C GLY A 544 4.04 6.21 -8.63
N TYR A 545 3.57 7.11 -9.49
CA TYR A 545 2.32 7.86 -9.28
C TYR A 545 1.08 6.96 -9.32
N ASN A 546 0.29 6.90 -8.24
CA ASN A 546 -1.01 6.24 -8.21
C ASN A 546 -2.15 7.25 -8.10
N ARG A 547 -3.13 7.19 -9.02
CA ARG A 547 -4.35 7.99 -8.88
C ARG A 547 -5.08 7.51 -7.64
N GLY A 548 -5.16 8.39 -6.66
CA GLY A 548 -5.88 8.09 -5.44
C GLY A 548 -7.39 8.26 -5.61
N TYR A 549 -8.14 7.57 -4.76
CA TYR A 549 -9.59 7.69 -4.66
C TYR A 549 -9.95 8.87 -3.75
N ARG A 550 -9.55 10.09 -4.12
CA ARG A 550 -10.23 11.28 -3.60
C ARG A 550 -11.39 11.56 -4.53
N HIS A 551 -12.58 11.48 -3.94
CA HIS A 551 -13.81 11.82 -4.61
C HIS A 551 -13.71 13.24 -5.15
N GLY A 552 -13.52 13.35 -6.46
CA GLY A 552 -13.54 14.63 -7.15
C GLY A 552 -14.76 15.46 -6.78
N TYR A 553 -14.59 16.77 -6.87
CA TYR A 553 -15.43 17.96 -6.64
C TYR A 553 -16.93 17.89 -7.03
N ASN A 554 -17.43 16.74 -7.47
CA ASN A 554 -18.79 16.52 -7.97
C ASN A 554 -19.74 15.77 -7.01
N ARG A 555 -19.41 15.64 -5.71
CA ARG A 555 -20.32 15.03 -4.73
C ARG A 555 -21.12 16.00 -3.86
N GLY A 556 -21.36 17.21 -4.37
CA GLY A 556 -22.38 18.12 -3.82
C GLY A 556 -23.73 18.12 -4.55
N TYR A 557 -23.81 17.71 -5.83
CA TYR A 557 -25.01 18.05 -6.63
C TYR A 557 -25.73 16.94 -7.38
N ASN A 558 -25.18 15.74 -7.62
CA ASN A 558 -25.97 14.68 -8.26
C ASN A 558 -25.42 13.26 -8.03
N ARG A 559 -26.18 12.48 -7.22
CA ARG A 559 -26.30 11.00 -7.26
C ARG A 559 -25.13 10.16 -6.70
N GLY A 560 -25.40 9.54 -5.56
CA GLY A 560 -25.27 8.08 -5.43
C GLY A 560 -24.12 7.53 -4.59
N TYR A 561 -24.36 7.48 -3.27
CA TYR A 561 -23.72 6.60 -2.28
C TYR A 561 -23.66 5.11 -2.72
N SER A 562 -24.48 4.69 -3.68
CA SER A 562 -24.57 3.29 -4.16
C SER A 562 -23.43 2.80 -5.08
N ARG A 563 -22.35 3.57 -5.28
CA ARG A 563 -21.19 3.14 -6.09
C ARG A 563 -19.84 3.21 -5.35
N GLY A 564 -19.82 3.55 -4.06
CA GLY A 564 -18.60 3.80 -3.27
C GLY A 564 -17.56 2.66 -3.23
N PRO A 565 -17.95 1.40 -3.00
CA PRO A 565 -16.98 0.31 -2.99
C PRO A 565 -16.61 -0.18 -4.40
N ARG A 566 -17.60 -0.33 -5.30
CA ARG A 566 -17.40 -0.88 -6.65
C ARG A 566 -16.72 0.07 -7.63
N ALA A 567 -16.93 1.38 -7.51
CA ALA A 567 -16.23 2.37 -8.34
C ALA A 567 -14.79 2.62 -7.84
N GLY A 568 -14.56 2.61 -6.53
CA GLY A 568 -13.21 2.60 -5.95
C GLY A 568 -12.43 1.34 -6.32
N TYR A 569 -13.08 0.17 -6.21
CA TYR A 569 -12.52 -1.10 -6.68
C TYR A 569 -12.26 -1.09 -8.19
N ALA A 570 -13.16 -0.55 -9.02
CA ALA A 570 -12.97 -0.50 -10.48
C ALA A 570 -11.91 0.54 -10.93
N ALA A 571 -11.77 1.68 -10.24
CA ALA A 571 -10.74 2.68 -10.52
C ALA A 571 -9.35 2.22 -10.04
N GLY A 572 -9.27 1.63 -8.84
CA GLY A 572 -8.08 0.94 -8.36
C GLY A 572 -7.71 -0.28 -9.23
N SER A 573 -8.71 -1.04 -9.69
CA SER A 573 -8.56 -2.18 -10.61
C SER A 573 -8.02 -1.77 -11.99
N ARG A 574 -8.26 -0.54 -12.46
CA ARG A 574 -7.66 -0.02 -13.71
C ARG A 574 -6.22 0.48 -13.55
N SER A 575 -5.80 0.75 -12.31
CA SER A 575 -4.42 1.11 -11.93
C SER A 575 -3.61 -0.12 -11.41
N SER A 576 -4.17 -1.33 -11.51
CA SER A 576 -3.88 -2.56 -10.73
C SER A 576 -2.58 -3.32 -11.00
N ASN A 577 -1.60 -2.73 -11.69
CA ASN A 577 -0.32 -3.41 -11.92
C ASN A 577 0.81 -2.67 -11.21
N ARG A 578 0.92 -2.71 -9.88
CA ARG A 578 2.01 -1.98 -9.21
C ARG A 578 2.60 -2.64 -7.97
N ASN A 579 2.41 -3.94 -7.80
CA ASN A 579 3.42 -4.81 -7.24
C ASN A 579 4.75 -4.44 -7.92
N VAL A 580 5.77 -4.02 -7.16
CA VAL A 580 7.03 -3.55 -7.76
C VAL A 580 7.65 -4.65 -8.65
N TYR A 581 7.38 -5.92 -8.36
CA TYR A 581 7.76 -7.05 -9.18
C TYR A 581 6.98 -7.16 -10.50
N SER A 582 5.75 -6.65 -10.61
CA SER A 582 4.99 -6.68 -11.88
C SER A 582 5.57 -5.76 -12.94
N ASN A 583 6.35 -4.75 -12.54
CA ASN A 583 7.02 -3.82 -13.44
C ASN A 583 8.33 -4.37 -14.00
N ARG A 584 8.81 -5.50 -13.49
CA ARG A 584 10.06 -6.13 -13.92
C ARG A 584 9.79 -7.14 -15.02
N SER A 585 10.32 -6.88 -16.20
CA SER A 585 10.12 -7.72 -17.40
C SER A 585 10.99 -8.98 -17.43
N SER A 586 12.00 -9.11 -16.56
CA SER A 586 12.95 -10.23 -16.56
C SER A 586 13.25 -10.76 -15.15
N GLY A 587 13.29 -12.09 -15.02
CA GLY A 587 13.75 -12.78 -13.81
C GLY A 587 12.72 -12.98 -12.71
N VAL A 588 11.52 -12.40 -12.77
CA VAL A 588 10.45 -12.71 -11.80
C VAL A 588 9.72 -13.98 -12.25
N LYS A 589 9.97 -15.10 -11.56
CA LYS A 589 9.33 -16.40 -11.83
C LYS A 589 7.90 -16.44 -11.34
N GLN A 590 7.69 -16.00 -10.10
CA GLN A 590 6.41 -16.12 -9.41
C GLN A 590 6.21 -14.93 -8.48
N THR A 591 5.04 -14.32 -8.58
CA THR A 591 4.39 -13.57 -7.50
C THR A 591 3.17 -14.39 -7.09
N ALA A 592 2.48 -14.10 -5.96
CA ALA A 592 1.37 -14.94 -5.47
C ALA A 592 0.21 -15.17 -6.47
N ASN A 593 0.26 -14.53 -7.64
CA ASN A 593 -0.55 -14.85 -8.79
C ASN A 593 0.24 -15.63 -9.86
N ALA A 594 -0.11 -16.91 -9.98
CA ALA A 594 0.10 -17.67 -11.20
C ALA A 594 -0.53 -16.91 -12.39
N ARG A 595 0.29 -16.46 -13.34
CA ARG A 595 -0.18 -16.18 -14.69
C ARG A 595 -0.68 -17.51 -15.25
N ASN A 596 -2.01 -17.63 -15.42
CA ASN A 596 -2.69 -18.79 -16.01
C ASN A 596 -2.64 -20.11 -15.22
N ASP A 597 -3.26 -20.16 -14.04
CA ASP A 597 -3.82 -21.44 -13.56
C ASP A 597 -5.33 -21.45 -13.74
N ARG A 598 -5.76 -21.81 -14.96
CA ARG A 598 -7.07 -22.46 -15.19
C ARG A 598 -7.06 -23.92 -14.68
N THR A 599 -6.19 -24.22 -13.72
CA THR A 599 -5.78 -25.56 -13.31
C THR A 599 -5.97 -25.78 -11.80
N SER A 600 -6.62 -24.85 -11.09
CA SER A 600 -7.03 -25.03 -9.69
C SER A 600 -8.11 -26.12 -9.49
N ASN A 601 -8.50 -26.85 -10.54
CA ASN A 601 -9.45 -27.96 -10.43
C ASN A 601 -8.82 -29.29 -10.01
N ASN A 602 -7.50 -29.37 -9.84
CA ASN A 602 -6.85 -30.58 -9.33
C ASN A 602 -6.38 -30.37 -7.90
N MET A 603 -7.32 -30.22 -6.97
CA MET A 603 -7.07 -30.81 -5.65
C MET A 603 -6.77 -32.29 -5.89
N ASN A 604 -5.71 -32.81 -5.27
CA ASN A 604 -5.46 -34.24 -5.26
C ASN A 604 -6.77 -34.94 -4.84
N ASN A 605 -7.22 -35.97 -5.57
CA ASN A 605 -8.51 -36.67 -5.35
C ASN A 605 -8.71 -37.24 -3.92
N LYS A 606 -7.72 -37.07 -3.04
CA LYS A 606 -7.64 -37.55 -1.66
C LYS A 606 -8.18 -36.54 -0.63
N ALA A 607 -8.20 -35.23 -0.94
CA ALA A 607 -8.64 -34.18 -0.02
C ALA A 607 -10.08 -33.71 -0.31
N ARG A 608 -10.95 -33.68 0.71
CA ARG A 608 -12.35 -33.23 0.57
C ARG A 608 -12.85 -32.49 1.81
N ALA A 609 -13.84 -31.61 1.65
CA ALA A 609 -14.54 -31.03 2.79
C ALA A 609 -15.24 -32.14 3.60
N SER A 610 -15.08 -32.10 4.92
CA SER A 610 -15.69 -33.05 5.85
C SER A 610 -17.14 -32.65 6.14
N GLY A 611 -18.01 -33.65 6.32
CA GLY A 611 -19.35 -33.44 6.89
C GLY A 611 -19.35 -33.22 8.41
N LYS A 612 -18.17 -33.26 9.06
CA LYS A 612 -18.02 -33.04 10.50
C LYS A 612 -18.13 -31.56 10.86
N SER A 613 -18.59 -31.27 12.07
CA SER A 613 -18.59 -29.90 12.60
C SER A 613 -17.17 -29.38 12.80
N ASN A 614 -16.92 -28.13 12.42
CA ASN A 614 -15.65 -27.43 12.67
C ASN A 614 -15.59 -26.90 14.11
N ASN A 615 -15.51 -27.81 15.09
CA ASN A 615 -15.58 -27.49 16.50
C ASN A 615 -14.45 -28.07 17.34
N MET A 616 -13.32 -28.45 16.73
CA MET A 616 -12.16 -28.97 17.45
C MET A 616 -11.01 -27.97 17.45
N TYR A 617 -10.33 -27.83 18.59
CA TYR A 617 -9.30 -26.82 18.84
C TYR A 617 -8.13 -27.42 19.61
N ALA A 618 -6.91 -26.98 19.33
CA ALA A 618 -5.72 -27.34 20.11
C ALA A 618 -5.32 -26.20 21.06
N ASP A 619 -4.90 -26.53 22.29
CA ASP A 619 -4.22 -25.58 23.17
C ASP A 619 -2.70 -25.54 22.93
N LYS A 620 -2.00 -24.58 23.54
CA LYS A 620 -0.54 -24.43 23.42
C LYS A 620 0.25 -25.63 24.01
N LYS A 621 -0.39 -26.49 24.81
CA LYS A 621 0.21 -27.69 25.40
C LYS A 621 -0.03 -28.94 24.56
N GLY A 622 -0.94 -28.88 23.58
CA GLY A 622 -1.28 -29.97 22.67
C GLY A 622 -2.54 -30.73 23.02
N ASN A 623 -3.27 -30.32 24.04
CA ASN A 623 -4.57 -30.93 24.33
C ASN A 623 -5.58 -30.45 23.30
N VAL A 624 -6.43 -31.37 22.86
CA VAL A 624 -7.46 -31.15 21.86
C VAL A 624 -8.81 -31.06 22.55
N TYR A 625 -9.56 -30.00 22.30
CA TYR A 625 -10.87 -29.74 22.89
C TYR A 625 -11.94 -29.69 21.81
N GLN A 626 -13.13 -30.18 22.16
CA GLN A 626 -14.34 -30.04 21.35
C GLN A 626 -15.24 -28.95 21.94
N ARG A 627 -15.66 -28.00 21.11
CA ARG A 627 -16.64 -26.97 21.48
C ARG A 627 -18.07 -27.46 21.26
N ASP A 628 -18.88 -27.46 22.31
CA ASP A 628 -20.30 -27.82 22.22
C ASP A 628 -21.17 -26.66 21.67
N GLN A 629 -22.47 -26.93 21.42
CA GLN A 629 -23.41 -25.93 20.92
C GLN A 629 -23.69 -24.78 21.92
N LYS A 630 -23.33 -24.96 23.19
CA LYS A 630 -23.48 -23.95 24.25
C LYS A 630 -22.21 -23.13 24.46
N GLY A 631 -21.12 -23.47 23.75
CA GLY A 631 -19.82 -22.81 23.82
C GLY A 631 -18.85 -23.38 24.86
N ASN A 632 -19.16 -24.49 25.53
CA ASN A 632 -18.25 -25.16 26.46
C ASN A 632 -17.20 -25.99 25.71
N PHE A 633 -16.04 -26.20 26.32
CA PHE A 633 -14.93 -26.98 25.75
C PHE A 633 -14.71 -28.27 26.54
N ASP A 634 -14.91 -29.41 25.88
CA ASP A 634 -14.65 -30.73 26.44
C ASP A 634 -13.29 -31.25 25.96
N ASN A 635 -12.41 -31.67 26.87
CA ASN A 635 -11.13 -32.27 26.51
C ASN A 635 -11.36 -33.64 25.82
N LYS A 636 -10.70 -33.86 24.69
CA LYS A 636 -10.70 -35.10 23.90
C LYS A 636 -9.33 -35.78 23.85
N SER A 637 -8.29 -35.12 24.34
CA SER A 637 -6.99 -35.73 24.61
C SER A 637 -7.05 -36.37 26.00
N ASN A 638 -7.13 -37.70 26.06
CA ASN A 638 -6.93 -38.48 27.29
C ASN A 638 -5.68 -39.31 27.15
#